data_AF-A0A849A5M0-F1
#
_entry.id   AF-A0A849A5M0-F1
#
_cell.length_a   1.000
_cell.length_b   1.000
_cell.length_c   1.000
_cell.angle_alpha   90.00
_cell.angle_beta   90.00
_cell.angle_gamma   90.00
#
_symmetry.space_group_name_H-M   'P 1'
#
loop_
_entity.id
_entity.type
_entity.pdbx_description
1 polymer ?
#
loop_
_entity_poly.entity_id
_entity_poly.type
_entity_poly.pdbx_seq_one_letter_code
_entity_poly.pdbx_strand_id
1 'polypeptide(L)'
;MATPVIQTAGSATQGQRLATNLAAVSASVAAGYRSGVKPVFQAATTPSSVLVAVYHLQNTARADDMFVAKGAQFDAAINGQYRNLGVAFYASPTPLAGCSKQAVLYRHPAVNLHRIAVEAADANPLLNAGWVREATAYYVAGATAVQQPGSRALPTGPTGLTAGPTAIPDTAYPVPAGAVFVSPSGNDAAAGTKTAPLRTLAKAVSKAPAGGTVVLRKGVYRESVTFGKALTIQPYPHEQAWLDGSVPLPRSGWNKTTNGYWMSWSTPSFCMNGYYSKPLTAQGTQGPRAYGDAAAGASADRPIPQDPQQVWINGVPQRQLAFGSKLTAGTFAYDWANRRLYLPTVPTTGNLEAAAKPNAMIIGKTRATVRGLGIRRYATSQSPNTSHGALYLGASVVVLERNLFTDMSAGAVSYSNPQPGSRVESNVFYRNGYTGIQGNGSSATGARNDLVIRGNLLVNQNDQKFGNKCTYACGPAAIKIGHMVGFVISGNKVTDTTGSGLWCDLDCSDGSYQSNVIERVTKHGIFDEVSNKSVVANNVVRNAEGCITVASANVTVAHNTVSDCNFGIRVYDDSRADGYGGWAIGPNTTNVAVLNNVISTTRLALDTYPGLPKLSAPTAYPASYASRVAGNVITASSSTAPVARWKANYTANSRTFTMAELAAYTGATGWEKGSYWRLAGSGIPLGPVAVPAQAAAAAKASTGGSIPVVGAVAGS
;
A
#
# COMPACT_ATOMS: atom_id res chain seq x y z
N MET A 1 -4.49 -8.20 -25.10
CA MET A 1 -5.04 -7.27 -24.08
C MET A 1 -4.92 -5.86 -24.62
N ALA A 2 -5.98 -5.05 -24.56
CA ALA A 2 -5.98 -3.67 -25.05
C ALA A 2 -5.84 -2.69 -23.87
N THR A 3 -5.11 -1.58 -24.07
CA THR A 3 -4.93 -0.50 -23.10
C THR A 3 -5.41 0.81 -23.70
N PRO A 4 -5.96 1.76 -22.90
CA PRO A 4 -6.23 3.10 -23.39
C PRO A 4 -4.92 3.80 -23.82
N VAL A 5 -4.97 4.43 -24.98
CA VAL A 5 -3.92 5.35 -25.44
C VAL A 5 -4.39 6.77 -25.18
N ILE A 6 -3.60 7.50 -24.41
CA ILE A 6 -3.90 8.87 -23.97
C ILE A 6 -3.06 9.82 -24.82
N GLN A 7 -3.70 10.83 -25.39
CA GLN A 7 -3.05 11.87 -26.17
C GLN A 7 -2.79 13.10 -25.30
N THR A 8 -1.52 13.48 -25.13
CA THR A 8 -1.15 14.76 -24.50
C THR A 8 -0.76 15.75 -25.60
N ALA A 9 -1.41 16.91 -25.62
CA ALA A 9 -1.14 17.94 -26.62
C ALA A 9 0.10 18.78 -26.24
N GLY A 10 1.02 18.98 -27.18
CA GLY A 10 2.14 19.90 -27.02
C GLY A 10 1.73 21.37 -27.08
N SER A 11 2.66 22.28 -26.78
CA SER A 11 2.57 23.70 -27.14
C SER A 11 2.44 23.88 -28.67
N ALA A 12 2.30 25.12 -29.16
CA ALA A 12 2.32 25.41 -30.61
C ALA A 12 3.63 24.99 -31.31
N THR A 13 4.68 24.65 -30.52
CA THR A 13 6.01 24.26 -30.98
C THR A 13 6.37 22.81 -30.65
N GLN A 14 5.41 22.00 -30.17
CA GLN A 14 5.62 20.60 -29.82
C GLN A 14 4.58 19.71 -30.52
N GLY A 15 5.03 18.56 -31.03
CA GLY A 15 4.19 17.55 -31.68
C GLY A 15 3.18 16.88 -30.74
N GLN A 16 2.67 15.72 -31.12
CA GLN A 16 1.77 14.93 -30.28
C GLN A 16 2.53 13.90 -29.44
N ARG A 17 2.15 13.67 -28.18
CA ARG A 17 2.65 12.52 -27.42
C ARG A 17 1.52 11.56 -27.04
N LEU A 18 1.69 10.29 -27.38
CA LEU A 18 0.78 9.21 -27.04
C LEU A 18 1.36 8.39 -25.88
N ALA A 19 0.56 8.17 -24.84
CA ALA A 19 0.95 7.42 -23.65
C ALA A 19 -0.01 6.25 -23.41
N THR A 20 0.53 5.07 -23.21
CA THR A 20 -0.23 3.83 -22.98
C THR A 20 -0.43 3.50 -21.49
N ASN A 21 0.17 4.31 -20.59
CA ASN A 21 0.05 4.22 -19.14
C ASN A 21 0.30 5.58 -18.47
N LEU A 22 -0.06 5.70 -17.18
CA LEU A 22 0.04 6.95 -16.42
C LEU A 22 1.47 7.43 -16.17
N ALA A 23 2.44 6.51 -16.05
CA ALA A 23 3.85 6.90 -15.91
C ALA A 23 4.37 7.60 -17.18
N ALA A 24 3.98 7.08 -18.35
CA ALA A 24 4.27 7.70 -19.64
C ALA A 24 3.54 9.04 -19.82
N VAL A 25 2.32 9.20 -19.28
CA VAL A 25 1.62 10.50 -19.24
C VAL A 25 2.39 11.50 -18.38
N SER A 26 2.82 11.13 -17.18
CA SER A 26 3.60 12.00 -16.29
C SER A 26 4.94 12.39 -16.91
N ALA A 27 5.63 11.46 -17.57
CA ALA A 27 6.85 11.73 -18.33
C ALA A 27 6.60 12.64 -19.55
N SER A 28 5.38 12.63 -20.09
CA SER A 28 4.94 13.53 -21.16
C SER A 28 4.76 14.95 -20.67
N VAL A 29 4.07 15.11 -19.54
CA VAL A 29 3.87 16.42 -18.90
C VAL A 29 5.20 17.03 -18.44
N ALA A 30 6.11 16.22 -17.87
CA ALA A 30 7.44 16.68 -17.46
C ALA A 30 8.30 17.20 -18.63
N ALA A 31 8.01 16.78 -19.87
CA ALA A 31 8.69 17.25 -21.08
C ALA A 31 8.00 18.48 -21.73
N GLY A 32 7.05 19.12 -21.04
CA GLY A 32 6.43 20.38 -21.48
C GLY A 32 5.08 20.24 -22.21
N TYR A 33 4.55 19.03 -22.37
CA TYR A 33 3.23 18.80 -22.99
C TYR A 33 2.11 19.18 -22.00
N ARG A 34 1.04 19.81 -22.50
CA ARG A 34 -0.10 20.25 -21.68
C ARG A 34 -1.00 19.07 -21.30
N SER A 35 -1.57 19.09 -20.10
CA SER A 35 -2.47 18.05 -19.59
C SER A 35 -3.84 18.12 -20.29
N GLY A 36 -4.04 17.27 -21.29
CA GLY A 36 -5.36 16.92 -21.81
C GLY A 36 -5.57 15.42 -21.64
N VAL A 37 -5.95 14.96 -20.45
CA VAL A 37 -6.10 13.52 -20.19
C VAL A 37 -7.42 13.04 -20.80
N LYS A 38 -7.42 12.75 -22.10
CA LYS A 38 -8.52 12.07 -22.78
C LYS A 38 -7.98 10.79 -23.43
N PRO A 39 -8.52 9.60 -23.11
CA PRO A 39 -8.29 8.41 -23.92
C PRO A 39 -8.85 8.67 -25.31
N VAL A 40 -8.00 8.56 -26.33
CA VAL A 40 -8.39 8.82 -27.72
C VAL A 40 -8.76 7.54 -28.46
N PHE A 41 -8.18 6.41 -28.08
CA PHE A 41 -8.52 5.08 -28.59
C PHE A 41 -7.95 3.98 -27.69
N GLN A 42 -8.29 2.72 -27.97
CA GLN A 42 -7.65 1.55 -27.37
C GLN A 42 -6.72 0.86 -28.38
N ALA A 43 -5.56 0.41 -27.90
CA ALA A 43 -4.59 -0.32 -28.71
C ALA A 43 -4.08 -1.56 -27.97
N ALA A 44 -3.66 -2.59 -28.72
CA ALA A 44 -3.11 -3.80 -28.13
C ALA A 44 -1.69 -3.57 -27.63
N THR A 45 -1.34 -4.17 -26.49
CA THR A 45 0.02 -4.16 -25.94
C THR A 45 0.85 -5.37 -26.36
N THR A 46 0.23 -6.33 -27.04
CA THR A 46 0.83 -7.57 -27.50
C THR A 46 0.57 -7.77 -29.00
N PRO A 47 1.52 -8.33 -29.76
CA PRO A 47 1.33 -8.62 -31.18
C PRO A 47 0.25 -9.69 -31.40
N SER A 48 -0.32 -9.72 -32.60
CA SER A 48 -1.17 -10.81 -33.10
C SER A 48 -1.08 -10.88 -34.63
N SER A 49 -1.58 -11.96 -35.24
CA SER A 49 -1.55 -12.14 -36.70
C SER A 49 -2.30 -11.07 -37.51
N VAL A 50 -3.20 -10.31 -36.87
CA VAL A 50 -4.05 -9.30 -37.52
C VAL A 50 -3.68 -7.85 -37.14
N LEU A 51 -2.61 -7.66 -36.37
CA LEU A 51 -2.15 -6.34 -35.91
C LEU A 51 -0.69 -6.12 -36.30
N VAL A 52 -0.35 -4.87 -36.59
CA VAL A 52 1.03 -4.42 -36.88
C VAL A 52 1.56 -3.55 -35.75
N ALA A 53 2.88 -3.56 -35.58
CA ALA A 53 3.56 -2.68 -34.64
C ALA A 53 3.48 -1.22 -35.11
N VAL A 54 3.08 -0.33 -34.20
CA VAL A 54 3.13 1.12 -34.38
C VAL A 54 4.35 1.65 -33.63
N TYR A 55 5.23 2.32 -34.36
CA TYR A 55 6.51 2.80 -33.85
C TYR A 55 6.40 4.24 -33.39
N HIS A 56 7.07 4.57 -32.28
CA HIS A 56 7.28 5.95 -31.86
C HIS A 56 8.55 6.48 -32.51
N LEU A 57 8.39 7.45 -33.41
CA LEU A 57 9.48 8.14 -34.08
C LEU A 57 9.61 9.54 -33.52
N GLN A 58 10.83 10.01 -33.27
CA GLN A 58 11.07 11.32 -32.69
C GLN A 58 12.12 12.11 -33.48
N ASN A 59 11.82 13.37 -33.78
CA ASN A 59 12.78 14.35 -34.27
C ASN A 59 13.04 15.39 -33.18
N THR A 60 14.15 15.26 -32.47
CA THR A 60 14.50 16.13 -31.34
C THR A 60 14.78 17.57 -31.76
N ALA A 61 15.30 17.79 -32.98
CA ALA A 61 15.58 19.13 -33.49
C ALA A 61 14.31 19.95 -33.72
N ARG A 62 13.20 19.28 -34.03
CA ARG A 62 11.88 19.91 -34.25
C ARG A 62 10.93 19.77 -33.06
N ALA A 63 11.34 19.05 -32.02
CA ALA A 63 10.45 18.63 -30.93
C ALA A 63 9.17 17.94 -31.45
N ASP A 64 9.34 17.07 -32.45
CA ASP A 64 8.24 16.37 -33.11
C ASP A 64 8.24 14.88 -32.82
N ASP A 65 7.05 14.33 -32.65
CA ASP A 65 6.80 12.92 -32.35
C ASP A 65 5.75 12.40 -33.34
N MET A 66 6.06 11.27 -33.97
CA MET A 66 5.20 10.64 -34.96
C MET A 66 4.97 9.16 -34.60
N PHE A 67 3.73 8.70 -34.77
CA PHE A 67 3.33 7.32 -34.49
C PHE A 67 2.75 6.68 -35.74
N VAL A 68 3.52 5.80 -36.39
CA VAL A 68 3.14 5.16 -37.66
C VAL A 68 3.55 3.69 -37.68
N ALA A 69 2.83 2.86 -38.44
CA ALA A 69 3.25 1.51 -38.76
C ALA A 69 4.41 1.53 -39.78
N LYS A 70 5.18 0.44 -39.87
CA LYS A 70 6.21 0.28 -40.92
C LYS A 70 5.60 0.37 -42.32
N GLY A 71 6.29 1.06 -43.21
CA GLY A 71 5.87 1.32 -44.60
C GLY A 71 6.43 2.66 -45.10
N ALA A 72 5.96 3.11 -46.26
CA ALA A 72 6.52 4.29 -46.94
C ALA A 72 6.63 5.54 -46.05
N GLN A 73 5.65 5.78 -45.16
CA GLN A 73 5.66 6.94 -44.26
C GLN A 73 6.68 6.80 -43.11
N PHE A 74 6.86 5.58 -42.58
CA PHE A 74 7.92 5.27 -41.63
C PHE A 74 9.30 5.45 -42.30
N ASP A 75 9.49 4.89 -43.49
CA ASP A 75 10.76 4.94 -44.21
C ASP A 75 11.12 6.38 -44.57
N ALA A 76 10.15 7.17 -45.05
CA ALA A 76 10.33 8.59 -45.33
C ALA A 76 10.72 9.39 -44.08
N ALA A 77 10.13 9.09 -42.91
CA ALA A 77 10.47 9.78 -41.66
C ALA A 77 11.86 9.41 -41.14
N ILE A 78 12.26 8.14 -41.21
CA ILE A 78 13.62 7.72 -40.88
C ILE A 78 14.64 8.43 -41.76
N ASN A 79 14.38 8.50 -43.08
CA ASN A 79 15.22 9.25 -44.02
C ASN A 79 15.19 10.77 -43.75
N GLY A 80 14.09 11.28 -43.19
CA GLY A 80 13.87 12.66 -42.74
C GLY A 80 14.42 12.98 -41.34
N GLN A 81 15.42 12.23 -40.86
CA GLN A 81 16.12 12.44 -39.58
C GLN A 81 15.29 12.16 -38.31
N TYR A 82 14.24 11.34 -38.39
CA TYR A 82 13.58 10.84 -37.18
C TYR A 82 14.34 9.65 -36.60
N ARG A 83 14.49 9.64 -35.28
CA ARG A 83 14.98 8.50 -34.51
C ARG A 83 13.83 7.56 -34.17
N ASN A 84 14.02 6.26 -34.40
CA ASN A 84 13.11 5.23 -33.94
C ASN A 84 13.32 4.94 -32.44
N LEU A 85 12.27 5.14 -31.63
CA LEU A 85 12.27 4.86 -30.19
C LEU A 85 11.64 3.49 -29.85
N GLY A 86 11.28 2.71 -30.86
CA GLY A 86 10.74 1.36 -30.72
C GLY A 86 9.22 1.29 -30.85
N VAL A 87 8.68 0.11 -30.57
CA VAL A 87 7.23 -0.17 -30.68
C VAL A 87 6.50 0.43 -29.49
N ALA A 88 5.53 1.30 -29.77
CA ALA A 88 4.70 1.93 -28.74
C ALA A 88 3.47 1.06 -28.39
N PHE A 89 2.82 0.49 -29.40
CA PHE A 89 1.65 -0.39 -29.29
C PHE A 89 1.40 -1.11 -30.62
N TYR A 90 0.36 -1.96 -30.68
CA TYR A 90 -0.05 -2.70 -31.86
C TYR A 90 -1.48 -2.28 -32.29
N ALA A 91 -1.66 -2.02 -33.58
CA ALA A 91 -2.92 -1.55 -34.18
C ALA A 91 -3.18 -2.24 -35.52
N SER A 92 -4.40 -2.10 -36.07
CA SER A 92 -4.73 -2.78 -37.32
C SER A 92 -4.32 -1.93 -38.53
N PRO A 93 -3.69 -2.49 -39.58
CA PRO A 93 -3.36 -1.74 -40.79
C PRO A 93 -4.57 -1.53 -41.71
N THR A 94 -5.66 -2.27 -41.51
CA THR A 94 -6.91 -2.21 -42.29
C THR A 94 -8.12 -2.18 -41.36
N PRO A 95 -9.32 -1.77 -41.81
CA PRO A 95 -10.51 -1.79 -40.96
C PRO A 95 -10.87 -3.22 -40.53
N LEU A 96 -11.07 -3.44 -39.23
CA LEU A 96 -11.53 -4.73 -38.67
C LEU A 96 -12.77 -4.52 -37.79
N ALA A 97 -13.55 -5.59 -37.57
CA ALA A 97 -14.64 -5.58 -36.60
C ALA A 97 -14.10 -5.25 -35.19
N GLY A 98 -14.60 -4.15 -34.60
CA GLY A 98 -14.11 -3.62 -33.33
C GLY A 98 -12.92 -2.66 -33.43
N CYS A 99 -12.22 -2.58 -34.57
CA CYS A 99 -11.15 -1.62 -34.86
C CYS A 99 -11.43 -0.89 -36.20
N SER A 100 -12.54 -0.15 -36.27
CA SER A 100 -12.99 0.53 -37.49
C SER A 100 -12.68 2.04 -37.51
N LYS A 101 -12.18 2.61 -36.41
CA LYS A 101 -11.87 4.04 -36.32
C LYS A 101 -10.52 4.33 -36.95
N GLN A 102 -10.45 5.34 -37.80
CA GLN A 102 -9.21 5.75 -38.46
C GLN A 102 -8.38 6.64 -37.54
N ALA A 103 -7.17 6.24 -37.18
CA ALA A 103 -6.18 7.13 -36.61
C ALA A 103 -5.48 7.86 -37.76
N VAL A 104 -5.87 9.11 -38.00
CA VAL A 104 -5.44 9.91 -39.15
C VAL A 104 -4.29 10.83 -38.73
N LEU A 105 -3.18 10.80 -39.47
CA LEU A 105 -2.05 11.71 -39.30
C LEU A 105 -2.31 13.03 -40.02
N TYR A 106 -2.05 14.13 -39.31
CA TYR A 106 -2.11 15.51 -39.77
C TYR A 106 -0.74 16.16 -39.59
N ARG A 107 -0.40 17.04 -40.52
CA ARG A 107 0.86 17.79 -40.53
C ARG A 107 0.60 19.28 -40.68
N HIS A 108 1.29 20.10 -39.90
CA HIS A 108 1.21 21.55 -40.06
C HIS A 108 2.29 22.04 -41.03
N PRO A 109 1.95 22.68 -42.16
CA PRO A 109 2.93 23.03 -43.19
C PRO A 109 3.97 24.05 -42.72
N ALA A 110 3.59 25.02 -41.88
CA ALA A 110 4.50 26.08 -41.44
C ALA A 110 5.53 25.66 -40.37
N VAL A 111 5.16 24.80 -39.41
CA VAL A 111 6.04 24.38 -38.29
C VAL A 111 6.51 22.93 -38.43
N ASN A 112 5.97 22.21 -39.40
CA ASN A 112 6.38 20.85 -39.76
C ASN A 112 6.29 19.84 -38.61
N LEU A 113 5.21 19.94 -37.82
CA LEU A 113 4.88 19.05 -36.70
C LEU A 113 3.77 18.07 -37.09
N HIS A 114 3.68 16.93 -36.39
CA HIS A 114 2.65 15.91 -36.60
C HIS A 114 1.68 15.77 -35.43
N ARG A 115 0.42 15.49 -35.77
CA ARG A 115 -0.66 15.15 -34.83
C ARG A 115 -1.56 14.06 -35.41
N ILE A 116 -2.19 13.30 -34.54
CA ILE A 116 -3.17 12.26 -34.87
C ILE A 116 -4.51 12.69 -34.32
N ALA A 117 -5.55 12.47 -35.12
CA ALA A 117 -6.94 12.55 -34.70
C ALA A 117 -7.68 11.27 -35.11
N VAL A 118 -8.57 10.81 -34.22
CA VAL A 118 -9.37 9.59 -34.43
C VAL A 118 -10.84 9.90 -34.68
N GLU A 119 -11.33 11.03 -34.15
CA GLU A 119 -12.72 11.47 -34.25
C GLU A 119 -12.80 12.90 -34.81
N ALA A 120 -13.97 13.26 -35.36
CA ALA A 120 -14.21 14.60 -35.91
C ALA A 120 -13.98 15.73 -34.89
N ALA A 121 -14.28 15.47 -33.61
CA ALA A 121 -14.06 16.42 -32.52
C ALA A 121 -12.56 16.76 -32.30
N ASP A 122 -11.66 15.84 -32.65
CA ASP A 122 -10.22 16.06 -32.55
C ASP A 122 -9.62 16.55 -33.89
N ALA A 123 -10.24 16.19 -35.02
CA ALA A 123 -9.81 16.58 -36.36
C ALA A 123 -10.20 18.02 -36.74
N ASN A 124 -11.43 18.44 -36.44
CA ASN A 124 -11.94 19.76 -36.84
C ASN A 124 -11.11 20.93 -36.28
N PRO A 125 -10.66 20.91 -35.00
CA PRO A 125 -9.77 21.95 -34.49
C PRO A 125 -8.41 22.00 -35.20
N LEU A 126 -7.87 20.85 -35.64
CA LEU A 126 -6.62 20.81 -36.38
C LEU A 126 -6.79 21.45 -37.77
N LEU A 127 -7.84 21.06 -38.49
CA LEU A 127 -8.15 21.63 -39.81
C LEU A 127 -8.37 23.15 -39.73
N ASN A 128 -9.15 23.61 -38.74
CA ASN A 128 -9.39 25.04 -38.51
C ASN A 128 -8.12 25.81 -38.15
N ALA A 129 -7.12 25.14 -37.56
CA ALA A 129 -5.82 25.71 -37.23
C ALA A 129 -4.79 25.56 -38.36
N GLY A 130 -5.21 25.20 -39.59
CA GLY A 130 -4.34 25.13 -40.76
C GLY A 130 -3.52 23.84 -40.89
N TRP A 131 -3.84 22.80 -40.10
CA TRP A 131 -3.22 21.48 -40.27
C TRP A 131 -3.81 20.77 -41.49
N VAL A 132 -2.98 20.05 -42.22
CA VAL A 132 -3.38 19.32 -43.43
C VAL A 132 -3.41 17.83 -43.14
N ARG A 133 -4.47 17.14 -43.59
CA ARG A 133 -4.58 15.69 -43.52
C ARG A 133 -3.51 15.05 -44.41
N GLU A 134 -2.72 14.15 -43.86
CA GLU A 134 -1.65 13.48 -44.61
C GLU A 134 -2.07 12.07 -45.03
N ALA A 135 -2.30 11.17 -44.07
CA ALA A 135 -2.67 9.78 -44.34
C ALA A 135 -3.43 9.15 -43.17
N THR A 136 -4.11 8.03 -43.43
CA THR A 136 -4.57 7.16 -42.35
C THR A 136 -3.39 6.31 -41.88
N ALA A 137 -2.94 6.50 -40.63
CA ALA A 137 -1.77 5.80 -40.12
C ALA A 137 -2.08 4.33 -39.78
N TYR A 138 -3.25 4.08 -39.17
CA TYR A 138 -3.76 2.75 -38.80
C TYR A 138 -5.22 2.84 -38.33
N TYR A 139 -5.83 1.69 -38.03
CA TYR A 139 -7.18 1.53 -37.53
C TYR A 139 -7.17 1.03 -36.08
N VAL A 140 -8.05 1.60 -35.27
CA VAL A 140 -8.10 1.39 -33.82
C VAL A 140 -9.51 1.13 -33.33
N ALA A 141 -9.62 0.54 -32.16
CA ALA A 141 -10.88 0.46 -31.45
C ALA A 141 -11.21 1.85 -30.89
N GLY A 142 -12.45 2.31 -31.11
CA GLY A 142 -12.93 3.56 -30.54
C GLY A 142 -12.71 3.57 -29.03
N ALA A 143 -12.39 4.74 -28.47
CA ALA A 143 -12.39 4.88 -27.02
C ALA A 143 -13.81 4.60 -26.53
N THR A 144 -14.04 3.45 -25.87
CA THR A 144 -15.19 3.34 -24.97
C THR A 144 -15.05 4.52 -24.04
N ALA A 145 -16.09 5.34 -23.89
CA ALA A 145 -16.07 6.45 -22.96
C ALA A 145 -15.62 5.92 -21.60
N VAL A 146 -14.33 6.10 -21.30
CA VAL A 146 -13.88 6.12 -19.93
C VAL A 146 -14.62 7.34 -19.45
N GLN A 147 -15.64 7.12 -18.61
CA GLN A 147 -16.06 8.15 -17.67
C GLN A 147 -14.77 8.87 -17.29
N GLN A 148 -14.64 10.17 -17.59
CA GLN A 148 -13.74 10.96 -16.76
C GLN A 148 -14.05 10.53 -15.33
N PRO A 149 -13.08 10.39 -14.42
CA PRO A 149 -13.44 10.37 -13.02
C PRO A 149 -14.01 11.76 -12.66
N GLY A 150 -15.16 12.14 -13.22
CA GLY A 150 -16.12 12.94 -12.52
C GLY A 150 -16.39 12.14 -11.28
N SER A 151 -15.94 12.68 -10.15
CA SER A 151 -16.12 12.14 -8.81
C SER A 151 -16.50 10.66 -8.88
N ARG A 152 -15.54 9.80 -9.27
CA ARG A 152 -15.71 8.40 -8.96
C ARG A 152 -15.90 8.47 -7.45
N ALA A 153 -17.12 8.19 -6.98
CA ALA A 153 -17.35 7.97 -5.57
C ALA A 153 -16.15 7.17 -5.11
N LEU A 154 -15.44 7.68 -4.08
CA LEU A 154 -14.32 6.99 -3.41
C LEU A 154 -14.53 5.51 -3.65
N PRO A 155 -13.59 4.75 -4.26
CA PRO A 155 -13.81 3.30 -4.39
C PRO A 155 -14.33 2.87 -3.05
N THR A 156 -15.60 2.45 -3.01
CA THR A 156 -16.26 2.20 -1.73
C THR A 156 -15.35 1.16 -1.12
N GLY A 157 -14.60 1.56 -0.07
CA GLY A 157 -13.59 0.70 0.52
C GLY A 157 -14.25 -0.65 0.69
N PRO A 158 -13.61 -1.73 0.22
CA PRO A 158 -14.24 -2.94 -0.30
C PRO A 158 -15.67 -3.12 0.21
N THR A 159 -16.67 -2.76 -0.60
CA THR A 159 -18.07 -3.02 -0.28
C THR A 159 -18.21 -4.51 -0.01
N GLY A 160 -18.44 -4.86 1.26
CA GLY A 160 -18.50 -6.25 1.75
C GLY A 160 -17.43 -6.65 2.77
N LEU A 161 -16.38 -5.87 3.00
CA LEU A 161 -15.41 -6.11 4.09
C LEU A 161 -15.70 -5.14 5.25
N THR A 162 -16.64 -5.50 6.13
CA THR A 162 -16.94 -4.75 7.35
C THR A 162 -15.87 -4.94 8.41
N ALA A 163 -15.78 -4.01 9.37
CA ALA A 163 -14.87 -4.13 10.51
C ALA A 163 -15.24 -5.39 11.32
N GLY A 164 -14.34 -6.38 11.25
CA GLY A 164 -14.44 -7.68 11.92
C GLY A 164 -14.85 -8.83 11.00
N PRO A 165 -13.93 -9.44 10.24
CA PRO A 165 -14.26 -10.64 9.48
C PRO A 165 -13.91 -11.84 10.33
N THR A 166 -14.89 -12.38 11.04
CA THR A 166 -14.83 -13.74 11.58
C THR A 166 -14.91 -14.81 10.48
N ALA A 167 -15.19 -14.40 9.24
CA ALA A 167 -15.31 -15.26 8.07
C ALA A 167 -14.29 -14.86 6.98
N ILE A 168 -13.71 -15.88 6.36
CA ILE A 168 -12.86 -15.74 5.17
C ILE A 168 -13.73 -15.19 4.03
N PRO A 169 -13.25 -14.25 3.18
CA PRO A 169 -13.98 -13.82 1.99
C PRO A 169 -14.46 -15.03 1.18
N ASP A 170 -15.75 -15.04 0.78
CA ASP A 170 -16.28 -16.13 -0.05
C ASP A 170 -15.62 -16.13 -1.43
N THR A 171 -15.30 -17.33 -1.93
CA THR A 171 -14.56 -17.52 -3.18
C THR A 171 -15.02 -18.75 -3.92
N ALA A 172 -15.04 -18.68 -5.26
CA ALA A 172 -15.44 -19.77 -6.14
C ALA A 172 -14.33 -20.12 -7.12
N TYR A 173 -13.10 -20.32 -6.64
CA TYR A 173 -11.96 -20.58 -7.52
C TYR A 173 -12.14 -21.91 -8.27
N PRO A 174 -11.94 -21.95 -9.59
CA PRO A 174 -12.03 -23.19 -10.35
C PRO A 174 -11.01 -24.20 -9.81
N VAL A 175 -11.37 -25.48 -9.85
CA VAL A 175 -10.50 -26.58 -9.46
C VAL A 175 -9.86 -27.17 -10.72
N PRO A 176 -8.55 -26.98 -10.95
CA PRO A 176 -7.89 -27.51 -12.15
C PRO A 176 -7.85 -29.03 -12.16
N ALA A 177 -7.79 -29.62 -13.36
CA ALA A 177 -7.46 -31.03 -13.51
C ALA A 177 -6.09 -31.31 -12.90
N GLY A 178 -5.95 -32.44 -12.20
CA GLY A 178 -4.72 -32.81 -11.50
C GLY A 178 -4.47 -32.08 -10.17
N ALA A 179 -5.44 -31.31 -9.66
CA ALA A 179 -5.35 -30.72 -8.34
C ALA A 179 -5.23 -31.78 -7.23
N VAL A 180 -4.40 -31.49 -6.22
CA VAL A 180 -4.22 -32.35 -5.04
C VAL A 180 -5.13 -31.85 -3.92
N PHE A 181 -6.01 -32.71 -3.44
CA PHE A 181 -7.01 -32.37 -2.43
C PHE A 181 -6.54 -32.72 -1.02
N VAL A 182 -6.86 -31.85 -0.08
CA VAL A 182 -6.58 -32.01 1.35
C VAL A 182 -7.86 -31.85 2.15
N SER A 183 -8.09 -32.66 3.16
CA SER A 183 -9.22 -32.56 4.08
C SER A 183 -8.80 -32.94 5.50
N PRO A 184 -9.30 -32.30 6.57
CA PRO A 184 -8.96 -32.70 7.94
C PRO A 184 -9.35 -34.15 8.26
N SER A 185 -10.33 -34.72 7.56
CA SER A 185 -10.75 -36.13 7.67
C SER A 185 -10.11 -37.05 6.62
N GLY A 186 -9.14 -36.54 5.84
CA GLY A 186 -8.41 -37.31 4.84
C GLY A 186 -7.37 -38.26 5.43
N ASN A 187 -6.57 -38.88 4.55
CA ASN A 187 -5.47 -39.78 4.93
C ASN A 187 -4.23 -39.48 4.08
N ASP A 188 -3.05 -39.31 4.71
CA ASP A 188 -1.80 -39.01 3.99
C ASP A 188 -1.27 -40.17 3.13
N ALA A 189 -1.82 -41.37 3.29
CA ALA A 189 -1.61 -42.51 2.40
C ALA A 189 -2.54 -42.50 1.17
N ALA A 190 -3.54 -41.62 1.13
CA ALA A 190 -4.51 -41.58 0.05
C ALA A 190 -3.95 -41.01 -1.27
N ALA A 191 -4.72 -41.17 -2.34
CA ALA A 191 -4.35 -40.69 -3.66
C ALA A 191 -4.28 -39.15 -3.77
N GLY A 192 -4.90 -38.40 -2.86
CA GLY A 192 -4.98 -36.94 -2.94
C GLY A 192 -5.95 -36.45 -4.01
N THR A 193 -6.92 -37.29 -4.36
CA THR A 193 -8.04 -36.94 -5.25
C THR A 193 -9.19 -36.35 -4.43
N LYS A 194 -10.20 -35.78 -5.11
CA LYS A 194 -11.39 -35.23 -4.43
C LYS A 194 -12.10 -36.26 -3.54
N THR A 195 -12.16 -37.52 -3.97
CA THR A 195 -12.82 -38.63 -3.26
C THR A 195 -11.92 -39.34 -2.27
N ALA A 196 -10.59 -39.25 -2.43
CA ALA A 196 -9.60 -39.79 -1.51
C ALA A 196 -8.56 -38.71 -1.15
N PRO A 197 -8.96 -37.66 -0.41
CA PRO A 197 -8.10 -36.52 -0.12
C PRO A 197 -6.98 -36.88 0.87
N LEU A 198 -5.86 -36.17 0.76
CA LEU A 198 -4.80 -36.22 1.77
C LEU A 198 -5.29 -35.57 3.08
N ARG A 199 -4.63 -35.88 4.20
CA ARG A 199 -4.97 -35.30 5.50
C ARG A 199 -4.28 -33.96 5.73
N THR A 200 -3.01 -33.87 5.34
CA THR A 200 -2.11 -32.75 5.67
C THR A 200 -1.76 -31.91 4.45
N LEU A 201 -1.68 -30.60 4.66
CA LEU A 201 -1.16 -29.66 3.68
C LEU A 201 0.30 -29.98 3.36
N ALA A 202 1.10 -30.37 4.36
CA ALA A 202 2.50 -30.76 4.14
C ALA A 202 2.64 -31.89 3.10
N LYS A 203 1.83 -32.95 3.22
CA LYS A 203 1.84 -34.06 2.25
C LYS A 203 1.33 -33.63 0.88
N ALA A 204 0.33 -32.75 0.82
CA ALA A 204 -0.20 -32.25 -0.44
C ALA A 204 0.80 -31.36 -1.18
N VAL A 205 1.48 -30.47 -0.46
CA VAL A 205 2.57 -29.65 -0.98
C VAL A 205 3.71 -30.54 -1.47
N SER A 206 4.08 -31.61 -0.75
CA SER A 206 5.10 -32.54 -1.26
C SER A 206 4.65 -33.25 -2.54
N LYS A 207 3.38 -33.68 -2.61
CA LYS A 207 2.82 -34.48 -3.72
C LYS A 207 2.53 -33.67 -4.98
N ALA A 208 2.08 -32.42 -4.84
CA ALA A 208 1.71 -31.58 -5.99
C ALA A 208 2.92 -31.32 -6.91
N PRO A 209 2.77 -31.40 -8.24
CA PRO A 209 3.85 -31.03 -9.16
C PRO A 209 4.15 -29.53 -9.05
N ALA A 210 5.34 -29.10 -9.48
CA ALA A 210 5.62 -27.68 -9.62
C ALA A 210 4.66 -27.03 -10.63
N GLY A 211 4.12 -25.86 -10.29
CA GLY A 211 3.01 -25.22 -10.99
C GLY A 211 1.63 -25.80 -10.65
N GLY A 212 1.56 -26.86 -9.85
CA GLY A 212 0.32 -27.55 -9.47
C GLY A 212 -0.55 -26.76 -8.48
N THR A 213 -1.78 -27.22 -8.30
CA THR A 213 -2.75 -26.64 -7.37
C THR A 213 -3.05 -27.60 -6.22
N VAL A 214 -2.96 -27.11 -4.99
CA VAL A 214 -3.44 -27.77 -3.78
C VAL A 214 -4.77 -27.15 -3.37
N VAL A 215 -5.80 -28.00 -3.20
CA VAL A 215 -7.17 -27.60 -2.87
C VAL A 215 -7.53 -28.09 -1.48
N LEU A 216 -7.74 -27.16 -0.55
CA LEU A 216 -8.14 -27.47 0.82
C LEU A 216 -9.66 -27.55 0.91
N ARG A 217 -10.17 -28.61 1.52
CA ARG A 217 -11.58 -28.71 1.92
C ARG A 217 -11.84 -27.88 3.16
N LYS A 218 -13.12 -27.63 3.46
CA LYS A 218 -13.57 -26.93 4.66
C LYS A 218 -12.97 -27.57 5.92
N GLY A 219 -12.47 -26.73 6.81
CA GLY A 219 -12.03 -27.14 8.14
C GLY A 219 -10.76 -26.45 8.62
N VAL A 220 -10.18 -27.00 9.69
CA VAL A 220 -9.03 -26.42 10.40
C VAL A 220 -7.82 -27.31 10.23
N TYR A 221 -6.73 -26.73 9.74
CA TYR A 221 -5.43 -27.36 9.50
C TYR A 221 -4.41 -26.75 10.45
N ARG A 222 -3.98 -27.53 11.44
CA ARG A 222 -3.03 -27.10 12.47
C ARG A 222 -1.61 -27.43 12.05
N GLU A 223 -1.11 -26.71 11.07
CA GLU A 223 0.13 -27.04 10.36
C GLU A 223 1.08 -25.84 10.21
N SER A 224 2.35 -26.16 9.92
CA SER A 224 3.38 -25.22 9.52
C SER A 224 4.12 -25.87 8.35
N VAL A 225 4.17 -25.21 7.19
CA VAL A 225 4.64 -25.83 5.94
C VAL A 225 5.72 -24.99 5.28
N THR A 226 6.81 -25.63 4.86
CA THR A 226 7.88 -24.98 4.12
C THR A 226 7.98 -25.57 2.72
N PHE A 227 8.10 -24.74 1.69
CA PHE A 227 8.29 -25.21 0.31
C PHE A 227 9.02 -24.21 -0.57
N GLY A 228 9.68 -24.71 -1.62
CA GLY A 228 10.48 -23.91 -2.57
C GLY A 228 10.15 -24.18 -4.04
N LYS A 229 8.96 -24.71 -4.34
CA LYS A 229 8.49 -24.98 -5.70
C LYS A 229 7.22 -24.21 -6.02
N ALA A 230 6.97 -23.98 -7.30
CA ALA A 230 5.84 -23.17 -7.70
C ALA A 230 4.53 -23.87 -7.36
N LEU A 231 3.58 -23.19 -6.70
CA LEU A 231 2.31 -23.80 -6.28
C LEU A 231 1.19 -22.76 -6.19
N THR A 232 -0.04 -23.20 -6.45
CA THR A 232 -1.26 -22.50 -6.02
C THR A 232 -1.88 -23.25 -4.84
N ILE A 233 -2.20 -22.54 -3.76
CA ILE A 233 -2.89 -23.07 -2.59
C ILE A 233 -4.20 -22.29 -2.43
N GLN A 234 -5.33 -23.01 -2.49
CA GLN A 234 -6.67 -22.42 -2.48
C GLN A 234 -7.67 -23.31 -1.73
N PRO A 235 -8.81 -22.79 -1.27
CA PRO A 235 -9.91 -23.63 -0.83
C PRO A 235 -10.64 -24.28 -2.03
N TYR A 236 -11.42 -25.30 -1.74
CA TYR A 236 -12.49 -25.76 -2.63
C TYR A 236 -13.55 -24.64 -2.77
N PRO A 237 -14.22 -24.47 -3.93
CA PRO A 237 -15.25 -23.46 -4.11
C PRO A 237 -16.23 -23.37 -2.94
N HIS A 238 -16.43 -22.17 -2.42
CA HIS A 238 -17.32 -21.80 -1.30
C HIS A 238 -17.00 -22.48 0.04
N GLU A 239 -15.85 -23.13 0.17
CA GLU A 239 -15.43 -23.76 1.42
C GLU A 239 -14.44 -22.88 2.20
N GLN A 240 -14.60 -22.86 3.53
CA GLN A 240 -13.73 -22.11 4.43
C GLN A 240 -12.64 -23.02 5.01
N ALA A 241 -11.42 -22.87 4.51
CA ALA A 241 -10.23 -23.57 5.00
C ALA A 241 -9.36 -22.64 5.85
N TRP A 242 -9.06 -23.09 7.08
CA TRP A 242 -8.30 -22.34 8.07
C TRP A 242 -6.96 -23.00 8.36
N LEU A 243 -5.87 -22.25 8.22
CA LEU A 243 -4.58 -22.56 8.84
C LEU A 243 -4.57 -21.95 10.24
N ASP A 244 -4.35 -22.78 11.25
CA ASP A 244 -4.47 -22.37 12.65
C ASP A 244 -3.22 -22.77 13.46
N GLY A 245 -2.51 -21.78 13.99
CA GLY A 245 -1.28 -21.97 14.76
C GLY A 245 -1.50 -22.43 16.20
N SER A 246 -2.74 -22.47 16.68
CA SER A 246 -3.06 -22.98 18.02
C SER A 246 -3.22 -24.50 18.05
N VAL A 247 -3.25 -25.08 19.24
CA VAL A 247 -3.75 -26.45 19.47
C VAL A 247 -4.65 -26.48 20.70
N PRO A 248 -5.62 -27.41 20.76
CA PRO A 248 -6.42 -27.63 21.97
C PRO A 248 -5.53 -28.01 23.15
N LEU A 249 -5.78 -27.40 24.31
CA LEU A 249 -5.18 -27.82 25.57
C LEU A 249 -6.04 -28.92 26.22
N PRO A 250 -5.42 -29.95 26.82
CA PRO A 250 -6.14 -30.96 27.57
C PRO A 250 -6.82 -30.34 28.80
N ARG A 251 -7.96 -30.92 29.19
CA ARG A 251 -8.64 -30.55 30.44
C ARG A 251 -7.98 -31.18 31.68
N SER A 252 -7.27 -32.29 31.50
CA SER A 252 -6.44 -32.93 32.52
C SER A 252 -5.00 -32.39 32.46
N GLY A 253 -4.21 -32.64 33.52
CA GLY A 253 -2.81 -32.20 33.61
C GLY A 253 -2.59 -30.79 34.16
N TRP A 254 -3.67 -30.12 34.58
CA TRP A 254 -3.61 -28.85 35.30
C TRP A 254 -3.42 -29.08 36.81
N ASN A 255 -2.39 -28.47 37.37
CA ASN A 255 -2.09 -28.46 38.80
C ASN A 255 -2.72 -27.23 39.44
N LYS A 256 -3.56 -27.46 40.45
CA LYS A 256 -4.15 -26.39 41.23
C LYS A 256 -3.09 -25.72 42.11
N THR A 257 -3.19 -24.41 42.22
CA THR A 257 -2.40 -23.56 43.13
C THR A 257 -3.35 -22.67 43.92
N THR A 258 -2.82 -21.93 44.90
CA THR A 258 -3.59 -20.94 45.65
C THR A 258 -4.22 -19.87 44.76
N ASN A 259 -3.59 -19.54 43.61
CA ASN A 259 -3.97 -18.41 42.75
C ASN A 259 -4.37 -18.84 41.32
N GLY A 260 -4.82 -20.09 41.14
CA GLY A 260 -5.28 -20.60 39.84
C GLY A 260 -4.68 -21.96 39.51
N TYR A 261 -4.39 -22.20 38.24
CA TYR A 261 -3.95 -23.49 37.72
C TYR A 261 -2.75 -23.30 36.80
N TRP A 262 -1.86 -24.29 36.77
CA TRP A 262 -0.82 -24.35 35.75
C TRP A 262 -0.70 -25.72 35.12
N MET A 263 -0.24 -25.76 33.87
CA MET A 263 0.13 -27.00 33.19
C MET A 263 1.51 -26.86 32.55
N SER A 264 2.19 -27.99 32.38
CA SER A 264 3.42 -28.04 31.57
C SER A 264 3.09 -27.69 30.12
N TRP A 265 3.77 -26.68 29.58
CA TRP A 265 3.56 -26.20 28.23
C TRP A 265 4.90 -25.71 27.68
N SER A 266 5.38 -26.33 26.60
CA SER A 266 6.73 -26.09 26.07
C SER A 266 6.65 -25.72 24.61
N THR A 267 6.97 -24.45 24.30
CA THR A 267 6.97 -23.88 22.93
C THR A 267 8.36 -23.35 22.55
N PRO A 268 9.40 -24.20 22.59
CA PRO A 268 10.78 -23.78 22.38
C PRO A 268 10.97 -23.08 21.03
N SER A 269 10.30 -23.56 19.98
CA SER A 269 10.42 -23.04 18.60
C SER A 269 10.06 -21.56 18.44
N PHE A 270 9.32 -20.96 19.38
CA PHE A 270 9.02 -19.53 19.34
C PHE A 270 10.27 -18.67 19.62
N CYS A 271 11.28 -19.26 20.24
CA CYS A 271 12.51 -18.58 20.66
C CYS A 271 13.81 -19.35 20.31
N MET A 272 13.72 -20.61 19.86
CA MET A 272 14.86 -21.55 19.78
C MET A 272 15.27 -21.98 18.37
N ASN A 273 14.77 -21.37 17.29
CA ASN A 273 15.22 -21.71 15.92
C ASN A 273 16.68 -21.28 15.61
N GLY A 274 17.56 -21.09 16.60
CA GLY A 274 18.97 -20.76 16.40
C GLY A 274 19.26 -19.29 16.04
N TYR A 275 18.24 -18.45 15.87
CA TYR A 275 18.39 -17.05 15.44
C TYR A 275 18.50 -16.04 16.59
N TYR A 276 18.64 -16.51 17.82
CA TYR A 276 18.79 -15.69 19.00
C TYR A 276 19.84 -16.25 19.94
N SER A 277 20.85 -15.44 20.26
CA SER A 277 21.98 -15.81 21.09
C SER A 277 21.74 -15.69 22.61
N LYS A 278 20.62 -15.11 23.06
CA LYS A 278 20.34 -14.93 24.50
C LYS A 278 19.84 -16.23 25.15
N PRO A 279 19.96 -16.45 26.47
CA PRO A 279 19.36 -17.60 27.15
C PRO A 279 17.83 -17.44 27.31
N LEU A 280 17.08 -18.53 27.45
CA LEU A 280 15.66 -18.50 27.87
C LEU A 280 15.57 -18.26 29.39
N THR A 281 16.16 -17.16 29.86
CA THR A 281 16.06 -16.76 31.26
C THR A 281 14.75 -16.02 31.48
N ALA A 282 14.18 -16.18 32.67
CA ALA A 282 12.85 -15.73 33.12
C ALA A 282 12.28 -14.48 32.41
N GLN A 283 10.96 -14.51 32.17
CA GLN A 283 10.19 -13.37 31.66
C GLN A 283 10.34 -12.18 32.63
N GLY A 284 11.18 -11.21 32.29
CA GLY A 284 11.28 -9.96 33.04
C GLY A 284 10.15 -9.00 32.64
N THR A 285 10.31 -7.70 32.93
CA THR A 285 9.49 -6.63 32.29
C THR A 285 9.65 -6.61 30.76
N GLN A 286 10.62 -7.36 30.25
CA GLN A 286 10.79 -7.66 28.85
C GLN A 286 10.52 -9.15 28.67
N GLY A 287 9.53 -9.50 27.82
CA GLY A 287 9.34 -10.87 27.35
C GLY A 287 10.66 -11.45 26.81
N PRO A 288 10.78 -12.79 26.70
CA PRO A 288 12.06 -13.51 26.75
C PRO A 288 13.10 -13.03 25.72
N ARG A 289 12.71 -12.42 24.59
CA ARG A 289 13.61 -11.96 23.51
C ARG A 289 13.07 -10.76 22.73
N ALA A 290 12.81 -9.65 23.42
CA ALA A 290 12.36 -8.39 22.81
C ALA A 290 13.52 -7.48 22.39
N TYR A 291 13.31 -6.68 21.33
CA TYR A 291 14.01 -5.40 21.22
C TYR A 291 13.52 -4.47 22.34
N GLY A 292 14.40 -3.63 22.89
CA GLY A 292 14.03 -2.68 23.95
C GLY A 292 12.87 -1.77 23.55
N ASP A 293 12.80 -1.39 22.27
CA ASP A 293 11.69 -0.60 21.71
C ASP A 293 10.35 -1.33 21.72
N ALA A 294 10.36 -2.64 21.49
CA ALA A 294 9.16 -3.47 21.55
C ALA A 294 8.55 -3.41 22.95
N ALA A 295 9.40 -3.60 23.96
CA ALA A 295 9.03 -3.57 25.37
C ALA A 295 8.57 -2.19 25.82
N ALA A 296 8.98 -1.12 25.13
CA ALA A 296 8.60 0.23 25.47
C ALA A 296 7.10 0.53 25.28
N GLY A 297 6.35 -0.37 24.63
CA GLY A 297 4.89 -0.31 24.52
C GLY A 297 4.15 -0.98 25.67
N ALA A 298 4.89 -1.52 26.65
CA ALA A 298 4.30 -2.12 27.83
C ALA A 298 3.35 -1.14 28.54
N SER A 299 2.17 -1.63 28.88
CA SER A 299 1.10 -0.90 29.56
C SER A 299 0.42 -1.81 30.56
N ALA A 300 -0.45 -1.27 31.43
CA ALA A 300 -1.23 -2.10 32.35
C ALA A 300 -2.08 -3.16 31.62
N ASP A 301 -2.56 -2.84 30.41
CA ASP A 301 -3.33 -3.77 29.59
C ASP A 301 -2.47 -4.76 28.80
N ARG A 302 -1.29 -4.35 28.35
CA ARG A 302 -0.34 -5.23 27.66
C ARG A 302 1.02 -5.09 28.33
N PRO A 303 1.28 -5.77 29.46
CA PRO A 303 2.53 -5.60 30.20
C PRO A 303 3.75 -6.18 29.48
N ILE A 304 3.53 -7.10 28.52
CA ILE A 304 4.58 -7.83 27.80
C ILE A 304 4.20 -8.02 26.32
N PRO A 305 4.05 -6.93 25.55
CA PRO A 305 3.54 -6.95 24.16
C PRO A 305 4.30 -7.87 23.19
N GLN A 306 5.57 -8.15 23.49
CA GLN A 306 6.50 -8.90 22.64
C GLN A 306 6.45 -10.42 22.78
N ASP A 307 5.74 -10.94 23.78
CA ASP A 307 5.76 -12.36 24.07
C ASP A 307 4.85 -13.08 23.06
N PRO A 308 5.38 -14.09 22.34
CA PRO A 308 4.64 -14.73 21.27
C PRO A 308 3.59 -15.74 21.78
N GLN A 309 3.56 -16.05 23.08
CA GLN A 309 2.59 -16.98 23.64
C GLN A 309 1.20 -16.35 23.68
N GLN A 310 0.19 -17.10 23.25
CA GLN A 310 -1.22 -16.68 23.28
C GLN A 310 -2.12 -17.83 23.74
N VAL A 311 -3.29 -17.48 24.32
CA VAL A 311 -4.32 -18.42 24.76
C VAL A 311 -5.69 -17.92 24.31
N TRP A 312 -6.58 -18.84 23.95
CA TRP A 312 -7.97 -18.57 23.60
C TRP A 312 -8.92 -19.47 24.39
N ILE A 313 -10.01 -18.91 24.89
CA ILE A 313 -11.14 -19.63 25.48
C ILE A 313 -12.37 -19.35 24.63
N ASN A 314 -12.98 -20.38 24.06
CA ASN A 314 -14.09 -20.28 23.10
C ASN A 314 -13.78 -19.33 21.93
N GLY A 315 -12.52 -19.32 21.50
CA GLY A 315 -12.01 -18.44 20.45
C GLY A 315 -11.77 -16.99 20.87
N VAL A 316 -12.07 -16.61 22.11
CA VAL A 316 -11.78 -15.29 22.68
C VAL A 316 -10.33 -15.25 23.15
N PRO A 317 -9.48 -14.33 22.64
CA PRO A 317 -8.11 -14.19 23.09
C PRO A 317 -8.08 -13.78 24.57
N GLN A 318 -7.21 -14.43 25.34
CA GLN A 318 -6.93 -14.09 26.72
C GLN A 318 -5.78 -13.09 26.78
N ARG A 319 -5.83 -12.16 27.74
CA ARG A 319 -4.81 -11.13 27.92
C ARG A 319 -3.62 -11.68 28.70
N GLN A 320 -2.43 -11.56 28.14
CA GLN A 320 -1.22 -12.02 28.83
C GLN A 320 -0.80 -11.03 29.91
N LEU A 321 -0.54 -11.54 31.11
CA LEU A 321 0.11 -10.81 32.19
C LEU A 321 1.52 -11.34 32.43
N ALA A 322 2.38 -10.51 33.02
CA ALA A 322 3.70 -10.94 33.45
C ALA A 322 3.60 -12.10 34.45
N PHE A 323 4.47 -13.09 34.33
CA PHE A 323 4.57 -14.18 35.29
C PHE A 323 4.70 -13.66 36.74
N GLY A 324 4.00 -14.31 37.68
CA GLY A 324 3.89 -13.91 39.08
C GLY A 324 2.75 -12.91 39.39
N SER A 325 2.12 -12.33 38.36
CA SER A 325 0.94 -11.46 38.56
C SER A 325 -0.28 -12.24 39.06
N LYS A 326 -1.14 -11.59 39.85
CA LYS A 326 -2.45 -12.15 40.23
C LYS A 326 -3.34 -12.27 38.98
N LEU A 327 -3.68 -13.48 38.60
CA LEU A 327 -4.54 -13.75 37.44
C LEU A 327 -6.02 -13.55 37.78
N THR A 328 -6.76 -12.99 36.82
CA THR A 328 -8.22 -12.83 36.85
C THR A 328 -8.84 -13.39 35.58
N ALA A 329 -10.16 -13.62 35.57
CA ALA A 329 -10.86 -14.09 34.38
C ALA A 329 -10.52 -13.24 33.15
N GLY A 330 -10.29 -13.87 32.00
CA GLY A 330 -9.83 -13.18 30.80
C GLY A 330 -8.30 -13.03 30.68
N THR A 331 -7.53 -13.53 31.64
CA THR A 331 -6.06 -13.41 31.65
C THR A 331 -5.34 -14.76 31.70
N PHE A 332 -4.08 -14.76 31.28
CA PHE A 332 -3.15 -15.89 31.43
C PHE A 332 -1.74 -15.38 31.69
N ALA A 333 -0.85 -16.25 32.16
CA ALA A 333 0.58 -15.98 32.20
C ALA A 333 1.36 -17.19 31.68
N TYR A 334 2.61 -16.96 31.25
CA TYR A 334 3.49 -18.03 30.80
C TYR A 334 4.88 -17.87 31.41
N ASP A 335 5.35 -18.94 32.04
CA ASP A 335 6.67 -19.04 32.65
C ASP A 335 7.62 -19.74 31.67
N TRP A 336 8.48 -18.95 31.04
CA TRP A 336 9.50 -19.45 30.10
C TRP A 336 10.57 -20.32 30.78
N ALA A 337 10.90 -20.05 32.05
CA ALA A 337 11.96 -20.75 32.76
C ALA A 337 11.53 -22.19 33.08
N ASN A 338 10.30 -22.36 33.59
CA ASN A 338 9.77 -23.67 33.94
C ASN A 338 8.88 -24.28 32.86
N ARG A 339 8.64 -23.57 31.75
CA ARG A 339 7.77 -24.00 30.64
C ARG A 339 6.37 -24.35 31.13
N ARG A 340 5.72 -23.37 31.77
CA ARG A 340 4.39 -23.53 32.39
C ARG A 340 3.43 -22.46 31.93
N LEU A 341 2.22 -22.88 31.54
CA LEU A 341 1.11 -21.99 31.24
C LEU A 341 0.20 -21.90 32.46
N TYR A 342 -0.21 -20.68 32.83
CA TYR A 342 -1.05 -20.40 34.00
C TYR A 342 -2.38 -19.78 33.59
N LEU A 343 -3.46 -20.22 34.23
CA LEU A 343 -4.80 -19.68 34.10
C LEU A 343 -5.43 -19.46 35.48
N PRO A 344 -6.31 -18.46 35.64
CA PRO A 344 -7.07 -18.27 36.89
C PRO A 344 -8.02 -19.44 37.14
N THR A 345 -8.63 -19.98 36.09
CA THR A 345 -9.57 -21.10 36.11
C THR A 345 -9.41 -21.91 34.82
N VAL A 346 -9.66 -23.22 34.90
CA VAL A 346 -9.69 -24.11 33.73
C VAL A 346 -11.16 -24.33 33.35
N PRO A 347 -11.61 -23.93 32.16
CA PRO A 347 -13.00 -24.13 31.76
C PRO A 347 -13.35 -25.61 31.64
N THR A 348 -14.51 -26.00 32.19
CA THR A 348 -14.99 -27.39 32.15
C THR A 348 -15.64 -27.75 30.81
N THR A 349 -16.14 -26.76 30.08
CA THR A 349 -16.78 -26.90 28.76
C THR A 349 -16.17 -25.91 27.76
N GLY A 350 -16.44 -26.13 26.46
CA GLY A 350 -15.93 -25.25 25.41
C GLY A 350 -14.47 -25.50 25.02
N ASN A 351 -13.97 -24.68 24.10
CA ASN A 351 -12.64 -24.81 23.51
C ASN A 351 -11.61 -24.02 24.33
N LEU A 352 -10.55 -24.69 24.78
CA LEU A 352 -9.37 -24.05 25.36
C LEU A 352 -8.19 -24.35 24.44
N GLU A 353 -7.52 -23.31 23.95
CA GLU A 353 -6.45 -23.44 22.97
C GLU A 353 -5.27 -22.53 23.31
N ALA A 354 -4.06 -22.96 22.99
CA ALA A 354 -2.87 -22.13 23.10
C ALA A 354 -2.07 -22.16 21.81
N ALA A 355 -1.33 -21.07 21.55
CA ALA A 355 -0.46 -20.98 20.39
C ALA A 355 0.64 -22.04 20.50
N ALA A 356 0.90 -22.74 19.39
CA ALA A 356 1.88 -23.82 19.31
C ALA A 356 2.83 -23.72 18.10
N LYS A 357 2.58 -22.81 17.15
CA LYS A 357 3.38 -22.67 15.92
C LYS A 357 3.70 -21.21 15.60
N PRO A 358 4.94 -20.89 15.19
CA PRO A 358 5.32 -19.51 14.83
C PRO A 358 4.91 -19.12 13.40
N ASN A 359 4.81 -20.07 12.47
CA ASN A 359 4.54 -19.79 11.05
C ASN A 359 3.50 -20.74 10.47
N ALA A 360 2.66 -20.23 9.57
CA ALA A 360 1.78 -21.02 8.73
C ALA A 360 2.51 -21.57 7.51
N MET A 361 3.19 -20.68 6.76
CA MET A 361 4.02 -21.09 5.64
C MET A 361 5.32 -20.30 5.56
N ILE A 362 6.38 -21.01 5.17
CA ILE A 362 7.65 -20.43 4.75
C ILE A 362 7.83 -20.78 3.28
N ILE A 363 7.71 -19.78 2.42
CA ILE A 363 7.81 -19.92 0.97
C ILE A 363 9.22 -19.49 0.56
N GLY A 364 10.04 -20.45 0.13
CA GLY A 364 11.38 -20.19 -0.42
C GLY A 364 11.32 -19.50 -1.79
N LYS A 365 12.47 -19.30 -2.44
CA LYS A 365 12.62 -18.57 -3.71
C LYS A 365 11.86 -19.23 -4.87
N THR A 366 10.59 -18.91 -5.05
CA THR A 366 9.73 -19.57 -6.04
C THR A 366 8.55 -18.69 -6.50
N ARG A 367 7.59 -19.25 -7.25
CA ARG A 367 6.33 -18.58 -7.59
C ARG A 367 5.17 -19.20 -6.83
N ALA A 368 4.48 -18.47 -5.98
CA ALA A 368 3.36 -19.03 -5.22
C ALA A 368 2.11 -18.15 -5.28
N THR A 369 0.94 -18.78 -5.30
CA THR A 369 -0.33 -18.11 -5.04
C THR A 369 -0.97 -18.72 -3.81
N VAL A 370 -1.30 -17.89 -2.82
CA VAL A 370 -2.08 -18.28 -1.64
C VAL A 370 -3.34 -17.44 -1.65
N ARG A 371 -4.50 -18.08 -1.79
CA ARG A 371 -5.76 -17.36 -2.00
C ARG A 371 -6.96 -17.97 -1.30
N GLY A 372 -7.87 -17.13 -0.81
CA GLY A 372 -9.13 -17.55 -0.19
C GLY A 372 -8.98 -18.36 1.10
N LEU A 373 -7.85 -18.25 1.80
CA LEU A 373 -7.62 -18.99 3.05
C LEU A 373 -7.81 -18.08 4.26
N GLY A 374 -8.19 -18.70 5.39
CA GLY A 374 -8.04 -18.11 6.71
C GLY A 374 -6.71 -18.55 7.30
N ILE A 375 -5.94 -17.62 7.87
CA ILE A 375 -4.68 -17.88 8.55
C ILE A 375 -4.76 -17.17 9.90
N ARG A 376 -4.61 -17.91 11.00
CA ARG A 376 -4.76 -17.33 12.34
C ARG A 376 -3.91 -17.94 13.44
N ARG A 377 -3.73 -17.21 14.53
CA ARG A 377 -3.24 -17.72 15.83
C ARG A 377 -1.82 -18.31 15.76
N TYR A 378 -0.99 -17.76 14.90
CA TYR A 378 0.43 -18.09 14.86
C TYR A 378 1.22 -17.18 15.82
N ALA A 379 2.12 -17.80 16.57
CA ALA A 379 3.03 -17.19 17.54
C ALA A 379 4.19 -16.49 16.84
N THR A 380 3.87 -15.56 15.92
CA THR A 380 4.86 -14.75 15.20
C THR A 380 5.51 -13.77 16.17
N SER A 381 6.66 -13.22 15.78
CA SER A 381 7.41 -12.27 16.62
C SER A 381 7.91 -11.07 15.81
N GLN A 382 8.47 -10.05 16.46
CA GLN A 382 9.12 -8.91 15.78
C GLN A 382 10.53 -9.25 15.23
N SER A 383 10.98 -10.50 15.42
CA SER A 383 12.29 -10.93 14.96
C SER A 383 12.43 -10.79 13.45
N PRO A 384 13.49 -10.17 12.90
CA PRO A 384 13.74 -10.11 11.47
C PRO A 384 14.26 -11.44 10.90
N ASN A 385 13.57 -12.54 11.22
CA ASN A 385 13.82 -13.89 10.72
C ASN A 385 12.51 -14.47 10.16
N THR A 386 12.46 -15.79 9.94
CA THR A 386 11.27 -16.42 9.39
C THR A 386 10.02 -16.22 10.24
N SER A 387 10.13 -16.07 11.57
CA SER A 387 9.00 -15.86 12.47
C SER A 387 8.40 -14.44 12.44
N HIS A 388 8.92 -13.54 11.58
CA HIS A 388 8.40 -12.17 11.49
C HIS A 388 6.98 -12.07 10.91
N GLY A 389 6.53 -13.12 10.21
CA GLY A 389 5.19 -13.19 9.65
C GLY A 389 4.66 -14.62 9.65
N ALA A 390 3.35 -14.80 9.79
CA ALA A 390 2.72 -16.12 9.69
C ALA A 390 2.95 -16.72 8.29
N LEU A 391 2.95 -15.87 7.26
CA LEU A 391 3.57 -16.16 5.98
C LEU A 391 4.92 -15.44 5.88
N TYR A 392 5.99 -16.20 5.79
CA TYR A 392 7.30 -15.70 5.39
C TYR A 392 7.54 -16.00 3.92
N LEU A 393 7.85 -14.97 3.14
CA LEU A 393 7.96 -15.03 1.69
C LEU A 393 9.39 -14.64 1.30
N GLY A 394 10.23 -15.62 0.99
CA GLY A 394 11.58 -15.39 0.46
C GLY A 394 11.57 -14.72 -0.91
N ALA A 395 12.75 -14.49 -1.51
CA ALA A 395 12.88 -13.76 -2.78
C ALA A 395 12.15 -14.45 -3.94
N SER A 396 10.89 -14.07 -4.13
CA SER A 396 9.87 -14.85 -4.84
C SER A 396 8.86 -13.94 -5.53
N VAL A 397 8.11 -14.50 -6.47
CA VAL A 397 6.87 -13.88 -6.97
C VAL A 397 5.71 -14.52 -6.22
N VAL A 398 5.13 -13.80 -5.24
CA VAL A 398 4.02 -14.33 -4.45
C VAL A 398 2.78 -13.46 -4.59
N VAL A 399 1.66 -14.11 -4.91
CA VAL A 399 0.33 -13.51 -4.95
C VAL A 399 -0.46 -13.95 -3.72
N LEU A 400 -0.90 -13.00 -2.91
CA LEU A 400 -1.84 -13.18 -1.81
C LEU A 400 -3.17 -12.54 -2.19
N GLU A 401 -4.23 -13.33 -2.34
CA GLU A 401 -5.53 -12.83 -2.78
C GLU A 401 -6.68 -13.29 -1.87
N ARG A 402 -7.53 -12.35 -1.40
CA ARG A 402 -8.77 -12.66 -0.67
C ARG A 402 -8.58 -13.60 0.53
N ASN A 403 -7.43 -13.52 1.21
CA ASN A 403 -7.20 -14.24 2.46
C ASN A 403 -7.68 -13.42 3.67
N LEU A 404 -7.85 -14.10 4.79
CA LEU A 404 -8.05 -13.49 6.11
C LEU A 404 -6.88 -13.84 7.02
N PHE A 405 -6.16 -12.83 7.49
CA PHE A 405 -5.10 -12.93 8.49
C PHE A 405 -5.57 -12.36 9.81
N THR A 406 -5.65 -13.17 10.86
CA THR A 406 -6.17 -12.70 12.16
C THR A 406 -5.49 -13.29 13.37
N ASP A 407 -5.43 -12.51 14.46
CA ASP A 407 -4.98 -12.94 15.77
C ASP A 407 -3.58 -13.56 15.77
N MET A 408 -2.65 -13.02 14.96
CA MET A 408 -1.23 -13.35 15.05
C MET A 408 -0.61 -12.66 16.28
N SER A 409 0.40 -13.28 16.89
CA SER A 409 1.07 -12.66 18.03
C SER A 409 1.92 -11.44 17.67
N ALA A 410 2.48 -11.42 16.46
CA ALA A 410 3.14 -10.25 15.87
C ALA A 410 2.71 -10.07 14.41
N GLY A 411 3.65 -10.10 13.45
CA GLY A 411 3.37 -9.82 12.04
C GLY A 411 2.57 -10.92 11.34
N ALA A 412 1.78 -10.56 10.31
CA ALA A 412 1.00 -11.52 9.53
C ALA A 412 1.70 -11.99 8.25
N VAL A 413 2.20 -11.05 7.44
CA VAL A 413 2.92 -11.34 6.19
C VAL A 413 4.26 -10.62 6.20
N SER A 414 5.34 -11.36 5.95
CA SER A 414 6.70 -10.81 5.83
C SER A 414 7.34 -11.19 4.51
N TYR A 415 7.64 -10.19 3.68
CA TYR A 415 8.44 -10.35 2.47
C TYR A 415 9.93 -10.19 2.75
N SER A 416 10.73 -11.01 2.09
CA SER A 416 12.18 -10.90 1.97
C SER A 416 12.51 -10.83 0.48
N ASN A 417 12.75 -9.60 0.00
CA ASN A 417 13.04 -9.25 -1.37
C ASN A 417 11.96 -9.68 -2.41
N PRO A 418 10.75 -9.10 -2.36
CA PRO A 418 9.69 -9.42 -3.31
C PRO A 418 10.14 -9.13 -4.75
N GLN A 419 9.84 -10.04 -5.66
CA GLN A 419 10.17 -9.89 -7.08
C GLN A 419 9.01 -9.30 -7.88
N PRO A 420 9.26 -8.64 -9.02
CA PRO A 420 8.21 -8.08 -9.87
C PRO A 420 7.11 -9.08 -10.20
N GLY A 421 5.86 -8.64 -10.04
CA GLY A 421 4.67 -9.48 -10.14
C GLY A 421 4.13 -9.98 -8.80
N SER A 422 4.83 -9.75 -7.69
CA SER A 422 4.31 -9.99 -6.34
C SER A 422 3.14 -9.06 -6.02
N ARG A 423 2.09 -9.61 -5.40
CA ARG A 423 0.82 -8.91 -5.16
C ARG A 423 0.21 -9.29 -3.82
N VAL A 424 -0.33 -8.31 -3.11
CA VAL A 424 -1.19 -8.49 -1.93
C VAL A 424 -2.50 -7.77 -2.21
N GLU A 425 -3.52 -8.52 -2.64
CA GLU A 425 -4.77 -7.94 -3.16
C GLU A 425 -6.03 -8.44 -2.45
N SER A 426 -6.88 -7.50 -2.05
CA SER A 426 -8.21 -7.79 -1.50
C SER A 426 -8.22 -8.73 -0.29
N ASN A 427 -7.15 -8.74 0.51
CA ASN A 427 -7.07 -9.50 1.75
C ASN A 427 -7.64 -8.70 2.92
N VAL A 428 -7.96 -9.40 4.01
CA VAL A 428 -8.23 -8.78 5.30
C VAL A 428 -7.16 -9.12 6.32
N PHE A 429 -6.71 -8.10 7.04
CA PHE A 429 -5.81 -8.21 8.18
C PHE A 429 -6.52 -7.65 9.41
N TYR A 430 -6.64 -8.46 10.47
CA TYR A 430 -7.46 -8.10 11.62
C TYR A 430 -6.80 -8.53 12.93
N ARG A 431 -6.64 -7.60 13.88
CA ARG A 431 -6.07 -7.89 15.22
C ARG A 431 -4.73 -8.64 15.20
N ASN A 432 -3.84 -8.29 14.28
CA ASN A 432 -2.50 -8.84 14.31
C ASN A 432 -1.66 -8.05 15.31
N GLY A 433 -0.91 -8.75 16.14
CA GLY A 433 -0.21 -8.15 17.27
C GLY A 433 0.88 -7.18 16.88
N TYR A 434 1.47 -7.39 15.70
CA TYR A 434 2.56 -6.72 14.98
C TYR A 434 2.17 -5.68 13.93
N THR A 435 2.61 -6.00 12.72
CA THR A 435 2.24 -5.42 11.44
C THR A 435 1.25 -6.34 10.71
N GLY A 436 0.46 -5.78 9.79
CA GLY A 436 -0.32 -6.58 8.85
C GLY A 436 0.56 -7.11 7.74
N ILE A 437 1.15 -6.18 6.99
CA ILE A 437 2.07 -6.47 5.90
C ILE A 437 3.40 -5.80 6.18
N GLN A 438 4.47 -6.54 6.03
CA GLN A 438 5.81 -6.00 6.13
C GLN A 438 6.80 -6.66 5.18
N GLY A 439 7.97 -6.04 5.02
CA GLY A 439 9.08 -6.68 4.35
C GLY A 439 10.11 -5.72 3.79
N ASN A 440 11.29 -6.26 3.49
CA ASN A 440 12.40 -5.49 2.93
C ASN A 440 12.65 -5.93 1.48
N GLY A 441 12.90 -4.97 0.62
CA GLY A 441 13.39 -5.16 -0.74
C GLY A 441 14.90 -5.31 -0.78
N SER A 442 15.50 -5.03 -1.93
CA SER A 442 16.96 -5.02 -2.10
C SER A 442 17.40 -3.89 -3.03
N SER A 443 16.85 -2.70 -2.80
CA SER A 443 17.12 -1.44 -3.52
C SER A 443 18.61 -1.17 -3.79
N ALA A 444 19.49 -1.54 -2.87
CA ALA A 444 20.94 -1.40 -3.03
C ALA A 444 21.55 -2.17 -4.21
N THR A 445 20.84 -3.18 -4.72
CA THR A 445 21.25 -3.91 -5.93
C THR A 445 20.81 -3.21 -7.21
N GLY A 446 20.01 -2.14 -7.11
CA GLY A 446 19.32 -1.50 -8.23
C GLY A 446 18.14 -2.29 -8.78
N ALA A 447 17.86 -3.48 -8.25
CA ALA A 447 16.76 -4.32 -8.71
C ALA A 447 15.39 -3.73 -8.33
N ARG A 448 14.43 -3.81 -9.27
CA ARG A 448 13.04 -3.42 -9.00
C ARG A 448 12.32 -4.52 -8.23
N ASN A 449 11.50 -4.10 -7.26
CA ASN A 449 10.62 -5.00 -6.52
C ASN A 449 9.22 -5.02 -7.13
N ASP A 450 8.71 -3.86 -7.57
CA ASP A 450 7.39 -3.67 -8.17
C ASP A 450 6.25 -4.36 -7.36
N LEU A 451 6.36 -4.33 -6.03
CA LEU A 451 5.38 -4.94 -5.13
C LEU A 451 4.09 -4.13 -5.15
N VAL A 452 2.97 -4.81 -5.44
CA VAL A 452 1.64 -4.19 -5.43
C VAL A 452 0.86 -4.62 -4.18
N ILE A 453 0.43 -3.66 -3.37
CA ILE A 453 -0.43 -3.86 -2.20
C ILE A 453 -1.72 -3.07 -2.43
N ARG A 454 -2.80 -3.76 -2.79
CA ARG A 454 -4.01 -3.09 -3.30
C ARG A 454 -5.32 -3.61 -2.74
N GLY A 455 -6.23 -2.69 -2.39
CA GLY A 455 -7.61 -3.05 -2.06
C GLY A 455 -7.78 -3.88 -0.79
N ASN A 456 -6.78 -3.87 0.11
CA ASN A 456 -6.84 -4.64 1.36
C ASN A 456 -7.57 -3.85 2.46
N LEU A 457 -8.16 -4.59 3.40
CA LEU A 457 -8.68 -4.05 4.65
C LEU A 457 -7.73 -4.42 5.80
N LEU A 458 -7.22 -3.42 6.52
CA LEU A 458 -6.36 -3.62 7.69
C LEU A 458 -6.99 -2.93 8.90
N VAL A 459 -7.37 -3.72 9.91
CA VAL A 459 -8.10 -3.24 11.08
C VAL A 459 -7.39 -3.67 12.35
N ASN A 460 -7.20 -2.75 13.29
CA ASN A 460 -6.58 -3.01 14.59
C ASN A 460 -5.24 -3.75 14.47
N GLN A 461 -4.31 -3.19 13.69
CA GLN A 461 -2.94 -3.70 13.65
C GLN A 461 -2.15 -3.15 14.85
N ASN A 462 -1.10 -3.87 15.22
CA ASN A 462 -0.39 -3.73 16.48
C ASN A 462 -1.29 -3.94 17.71
N ASP A 463 -2.18 -4.95 17.65
CA ASP A 463 -3.13 -5.21 18.73
C ASP A 463 -2.42 -5.52 20.06
N GLN A 464 -1.23 -6.15 20.03
CA GLN A 464 -0.47 -6.47 21.23
C GLN A 464 0.24 -5.24 21.84
N LYS A 465 0.24 -4.07 21.19
CA LYS A 465 0.84 -2.82 21.66
C LYS A 465 2.36 -2.86 21.76
N PHE A 466 3.03 -3.41 20.75
CA PHE A 466 4.48 -3.23 20.61
C PHE A 466 4.83 -1.75 20.60
N GLY A 467 5.92 -1.40 21.28
CA GLY A 467 6.31 -0.01 21.47
C GLY A 467 6.69 0.71 20.18
N ASN A 468 6.52 2.03 20.23
CA ASN A 468 6.68 2.95 19.11
C ASN A 468 7.71 4.05 19.40
N LYS A 469 8.62 3.81 20.37
CA LYS A 469 9.67 4.77 20.75
C LYS A 469 10.76 4.96 19.70
N CYS A 470 10.93 3.98 18.80
CA CYS A 470 11.76 4.10 17.59
C CYS A 470 13.22 4.51 17.86
N THR A 471 13.93 3.76 18.70
CA THR A 471 15.38 3.97 18.96
C THR A 471 16.27 3.03 18.13
N TYR A 472 15.91 1.76 18.03
CA TYR A 472 16.61 0.69 17.31
C TYR A 472 15.68 -0.11 16.39
N ALA A 473 14.48 -0.47 16.85
CA ALA A 473 13.51 -1.25 16.11
C ALA A 473 12.19 -0.46 16.01
N CYS A 474 12.10 0.34 14.96
CA CYS A 474 10.91 1.09 14.62
C CYS A 474 10.10 0.30 13.60
N GLY A 475 8.83 0.00 13.88
CA GLY A 475 8.02 -0.66 12.85
C GLY A 475 6.56 -1.01 13.12
N PRO A 476 5.91 -0.67 14.25
CA PRO A 476 4.47 -0.89 14.33
C PRO A 476 3.72 -0.03 13.31
N ALA A 477 3.14 -0.70 12.31
CA ALA A 477 2.29 -0.08 11.29
C ALA A 477 1.34 -1.11 10.68
N ALA A 478 0.28 -0.65 10.02
CA ALA A 478 -0.56 -1.58 9.26
C ALA A 478 0.21 -2.17 8.07
N ILE A 479 0.95 -1.32 7.34
CA ILE A 479 1.87 -1.70 6.28
C ILE A 479 3.22 -1.02 6.55
N LYS A 480 4.30 -1.80 6.73
CA LYS A 480 5.67 -1.29 6.77
C LYS A 480 6.59 -2.04 5.82
N ILE A 481 6.99 -1.38 4.74
CA ILE A 481 7.99 -1.89 3.81
C ILE A 481 9.29 -1.07 3.93
N GLY A 482 10.39 -1.61 3.44
CA GLY A 482 11.64 -0.86 3.32
C GLY A 482 12.50 -1.35 2.17
N HIS A 483 13.44 -0.54 1.72
CA HIS A 483 14.38 -0.88 0.64
C HIS A 483 13.68 -1.30 -0.67
N MET A 484 12.51 -0.72 -0.96
CA MET A 484 11.66 -1.11 -2.08
C MET A 484 11.80 -0.17 -3.27
N VAL A 485 11.98 -0.73 -4.47
CA VAL A 485 11.91 0.04 -5.71
C VAL A 485 10.64 -0.29 -6.48
N GLY A 486 9.86 0.74 -6.86
CA GLY A 486 8.69 0.60 -7.73
C GLY A 486 7.40 0.15 -7.04
N PHE A 487 7.30 0.26 -5.72
CA PHE A 487 6.13 -0.24 -4.99
C PHE A 487 4.85 0.57 -5.28
N VAL A 488 3.69 -0.08 -5.21
CA VAL A 488 2.38 0.57 -5.33
C VAL A 488 1.49 0.13 -4.17
N ILE A 489 1.16 1.08 -3.28
CA ILE A 489 0.20 0.89 -2.20
C ILE A 489 -1.07 1.67 -2.53
N SER A 490 -2.13 0.99 -2.95
CA SER A 490 -3.33 1.67 -3.47
C SER A 490 -4.68 1.13 -3.04
N GLY A 491 -5.66 2.01 -2.84
CA GLY A 491 -7.05 1.62 -2.56
C GLY A 491 -7.24 0.80 -1.28
N ASN A 492 -6.28 0.83 -0.34
CA ASN A 492 -6.39 0.10 0.92
C ASN A 492 -7.19 0.92 1.95
N LYS A 493 -7.89 0.22 2.85
CA LYS A 493 -8.53 0.81 4.02
C LYS A 493 -7.77 0.38 5.28
N VAL A 494 -7.23 1.34 6.01
CA VAL A 494 -6.52 1.11 7.28
C VAL A 494 -7.29 1.78 8.41
N THR A 495 -7.59 1.05 9.48
CA THR A 495 -8.26 1.67 10.62
C THR A 495 -7.95 1.06 11.98
N ASP A 496 -8.04 1.88 13.02
CA ASP A 496 -7.89 1.50 14.43
C ASP A 496 -6.50 0.92 14.77
N THR A 497 -5.47 1.33 14.04
CA THR A 497 -4.11 0.79 14.16
C THR A 497 -3.29 1.56 15.20
N THR A 498 -2.63 0.83 16.10
CA THR A 498 -1.67 1.43 17.05
C THR A 498 -0.30 1.54 16.40
N GLY A 499 -0.01 2.66 15.76
CA GLY A 499 1.21 2.87 14.98
C GLY A 499 0.90 3.67 13.73
N SER A 500 1.73 3.53 12.71
CA SER A 500 1.50 4.19 11.43
C SER A 500 0.50 3.41 10.55
N GLY A 501 -0.13 4.07 9.59
CA GLY A 501 -0.96 3.42 8.59
C GLY A 501 -0.08 2.74 7.54
N LEU A 502 0.48 3.56 6.65
CA LEU A 502 1.34 3.14 5.54
C LEU A 502 2.74 3.70 5.75
N TRP A 503 3.76 2.87 5.56
CA TRP A 503 5.14 3.27 5.80
C TRP A 503 6.10 2.60 4.82
N CYS A 504 6.87 3.40 4.08
CA CYS A 504 8.13 2.95 3.49
C CYS A 504 9.29 3.63 4.20
N ASP A 505 10.25 2.83 4.66
CA ASP A 505 11.41 3.27 5.44
C ASP A 505 12.69 2.80 4.76
N LEU A 506 13.72 3.64 4.77
CA LEU A 506 15.07 3.38 4.26
C LEU A 506 15.13 2.95 2.78
N ASP A 507 15.65 3.84 1.94
CA ASP A 507 16.07 3.53 0.56
C ASP A 507 14.94 3.00 -0.32
N CYS A 508 13.72 3.48 -0.10
CA CYS A 508 12.64 3.23 -1.05
C CYS A 508 12.70 4.22 -2.22
N SER A 509 12.37 3.77 -3.43
CA SER A 509 12.29 4.66 -4.58
C SER A 509 11.26 4.31 -5.65
N ASP A 510 10.89 5.30 -6.47
CA ASP A 510 9.89 5.19 -7.54
C ASP A 510 8.55 4.61 -7.03
N GLY A 511 8.21 4.92 -5.78
CA GLY A 511 7.08 4.35 -5.06
C GLY A 511 5.81 5.19 -5.15
N SER A 512 4.66 4.61 -4.81
CA SER A 512 3.44 5.39 -4.71
C SER A 512 2.44 4.91 -3.67
N TYR A 513 1.75 5.89 -3.06
CA TYR A 513 0.64 5.73 -2.12
C TYR A 513 -0.59 6.41 -2.73
N GLN A 514 -1.55 5.63 -3.23
CA GLN A 514 -2.64 6.15 -4.05
C GLN A 514 -4.02 5.77 -3.56
N SER A 515 -4.93 6.74 -3.39
CA SER A 515 -6.35 6.46 -3.12
C SER A 515 -6.62 5.57 -1.90
N ASN A 516 -5.77 5.64 -0.87
CA ASN A 516 -5.97 4.90 0.38
C ASN A 516 -6.87 5.68 1.33
N VAL A 517 -7.60 4.97 2.19
CA VAL A 517 -8.41 5.55 3.28
C VAL A 517 -7.80 5.10 4.60
N ILE A 518 -7.34 6.05 5.41
CA ILE A 518 -6.59 5.78 6.64
C ILE A 518 -7.21 6.57 7.78
N GLU A 519 -7.67 5.86 8.81
CA GLU A 519 -8.49 6.47 9.87
C GLU A 519 -8.14 5.92 11.24
N ARG A 520 -8.00 6.79 12.25
CA ARG A 520 -7.77 6.37 13.64
C ARG A 520 -6.50 5.53 13.77
N VAL A 521 -5.37 6.16 13.44
CA VAL A 521 -4.04 5.57 13.65
C VAL A 521 -3.28 6.41 14.67
N THR A 522 -2.49 5.80 15.55
CA THR A 522 -1.89 6.55 16.66
C THR A 522 -0.60 7.30 16.30
N LYS A 523 -0.04 7.08 15.09
CA LYS A 523 1.15 7.77 14.57
C LYS A 523 0.87 8.46 13.26
N HIS A 524 1.56 8.08 12.18
CA HIS A 524 1.42 8.72 10.89
C HIS A 524 0.44 7.94 10.03
N GLY A 525 -0.50 8.62 9.35
CA GLY A 525 -1.34 7.98 8.35
C GLY A 525 -0.49 7.40 7.23
N ILE A 526 0.31 8.25 6.60
CA ILE A 526 1.34 7.87 5.63
C ILE A 526 2.68 8.43 6.10
N PHE A 527 3.71 7.58 6.09
CA PHE A 527 5.08 7.98 6.38
C PHE A 527 6.01 7.51 5.27
N ASP A 528 6.50 8.46 4.47
CA ASP A 528 7.51 8.23 3.44
C ASP A 528 8.86 8.68 3.97
N GLU A 529 9.64 7.74 4.47
CA GLU A 529 10.80 8.00 5.32
C GLU A 529 12.11 7.56 4.65
N VAL A 530 13.09 8.45 4.62
CA VAL A 530 14.46 8.23 4.08
C VAL A 530 14.41 7.54 2.71
N SER A 531 13.63 8.13 1.81
CA SER A 531 13.27 7.56 0.51
C SER A 531 13.36 8.62 -0.59
N ASN A 532 13.07 8.25 -1.84
CA ASN A 532 13.23 9.14 -2.99
C ASN A 532 12.18 8.89 -4.09
N LYS A 533 11.76 9.92 -4.82
CA LYS A 533 10.88 9.79 -6.01
C LYS A 533 9.53 9.12 -5.74
N SER A 534 8.96 9.37 -4.56
CA SER A 534 7.63 8.86 -4.18
C SER A 534 6.49 9.78 -4.65
N VAL A 535 5.33 9.20 -4.95
CA VAL A 535 4.07 9.94 -5.17
C VAL A 535 3.04 9.56 -4.11
N VAL A 536 2.60 10.54 -3.32
CA VAL A 536 1.55 10.43 -2.31
C VAL A 536 0.31 11.18 -2.80
N ALA A 537 -0.65 10.47 -3.38
CA ALA A 537 -1.78 11.14 -4.05
C ALA A 537 -3.17 10.55 -3.81
N ASN A 538 -4.17 11.43 -3.79
CA ASN A 538 -5.60 11.09 -3.69
C ASN A 538 -5.98 10.30 -2.43
N ASN A 539 -5.18 10.37 -1.36
CA ASN A 539 -5.48 9.64 -0.12
C ASN A 539 -6.43 10.45 0.77
N VAL A 540 -7.25 9.73 1.53
CA VAL A 540 -8.04 10.29 2.63
C VAL A 540 -7.41 9.83 3.94
N VAL A 541 -6.92 10.78 4.74
CA VAL A 541 -6.28 10.47 6.02
C VAL A 541 -6.96 11.28 7.13
N ARG A 542 -7.38 10.62 8.20
CA ARG A 542 -7.96 11.33 9.34
C ARG A 542 -7.70 10.70 10.69
N ASN A 543 -7.74 11.52 11.74
CA ASN A 543 -7.55 11.09 13.12
C ASN A 543 -6.23 10.31 13.29
N ALA A 544 -5.13 11.04 13.09
CA ALA A 544 -3.77 10.56 13.24
C ALA A 544 -2.91 11.60 13.98
N GLU A 545 -1.77 11.18 14.52
CA GLU A 545 -0.79 12.15 15.02
C GLU A 545 -0.33 13.02 13.84
N GLY A 546 0.20 12.37 12.81
CA GLY A 546 0.46 13.00 11.52
C GLY A 546 -0.41 12.40 10.43
N CYS A 547 -1.06 13.20 9.61
CA CYS A 547 -1.78 12.65 8.48
C CYS A 547 -0.79 12.14 7.42
N ILE A 548 0.02 13.03 6.84
CA ILE A 548 1.08 12.68 5.88
C ILE A 548 2.41 13.23 6.40
N THR A 549 3.41 12.37 6.50
CA THR A 549 4.76 12.74 6.90
C THR A 549 5.75 12.33 5.81
N VAL A 550 6.60 13.27 5.39
CA VAL A 550 7.64 13.07 4.39
C VAL A 550 8.98 13.44 4.99
N ALA A 551 9.90 12.48 4.97
CA ALA A 551 11.32 12.67 5.27
C ALA A 551 12.19 12.11 4.16
N SER A 552 11.89 12.55 2.94
CA SER A 552 12.32 11.94 1.68
C SER A 552 12.51 12.98 0.58
N ALA A 553 13.26 12.63 -0.46
CA ALA A 553 13.60 13.51 -1.58
C ALA A 553 12.68 13.31 -2.80
N ASN A 554 12.52 14.35 -3.62
CA ASN A 554 11.81 14.31 -4.91
C ASN A 554 10.38 13.74 -4.80
N VAL A 555 9.67 14.10 -3.72
CA VAL A 555 8.34 13.57 -3.41
C VAL A 555 7.25 14.50 -3.91
N THR A 556 6.20 13.95 -4.50
CA THR A 556 4.97 14.71 -4.80
C THR A 556 3.85 14.30 -3.85
N VAL A 557 3.35 15.23 -3.05
CA VAL A 557 2.19 15.09 -2.17
C VAL A 557 1.02 15.87 -2.76
N ALA A 558 0.08 15.20 -3.42
CA ALA A 558 -0.97 15.91 -4.17
C ALA A 558 -2.38 15.35 -4.06
N HIS A 559 -3.38 16.24 -4.08
CA HIS A 559 -4.82 15.88 -4.12
C HIS A 559 -5.29 15.03 -2.93
N ASN A 560 -4.58 15.08 -1.79
CA ASN A 560 -4.98 14.36 -0.59
C ASN A 560 -6.02 15.17 0.20
N THR A 561 -6.93 14.48 0.87
CA THR A 561 -7.83 15.07 1.86
C THR A 561 -7.38 14.61 3.24
N VAL A 562 -6.98 15.54 4.09
CA VAL A 562 -6.48 15.24 5.43
C VAL A 562 -7.30 15.98 6.48
N SER A 563 -7.77 15.28 7.51
CA SER A 563 -8.56 15.87 8.58
C SER A 563 -8.19 15.40 9.98
N ASP A 564 -8.49 16.18 11.01
CA ASP A 564 -8.47 15.74 12.41
C ASP A 564 -7.12 15.19 12.89
N CYS A 565 -6.02 15.68 12.30
CA CYS A 565 -4.66 15.30 12.65
C CYS A 565 -3.95 16.39 13.46
N ASN A 566 -3.03 16.02 14.35
CA ASN A 566 -2.20 17.02 15.05
C ASN A 566 -1.32 17.78 14.05
N PHE A 567 -0.86 17.11 13.00
CA PHE A 567 -0.26 17.77 11.84
C PHE A 567 -0.78 17.16 10.54
N GLY A 568 -1.15 18.01 9.58
CA GLY A 568 -1.73 17.62 8.29
C GLY A 568 -0.68 17.06 7.36
N ILE A 569 0.21 17.92 6.87
CA ILE A 569 1.36 17.53 6.06
C ILE A 569 2.64 18.00 6.77
N ARG A 570 3.48 17.04 7.17
CA ARG A 570 4.80 17.29 7.71
C ARG A 570 5.86 17.00 6.66
N VAL A 571 6.78 17.94 6.46
CA VAL A 571 8.01 17.75 5.67
C VAL A 571 9.19 18.05 6.58
N TYR A 572 10.01 17.06 6.85
CA TYR A 572 11.04 17.14 7.87
C TYR A 572 12.23 16.30 7.44
N ASP A 573 13.44 16.62 7.87
CA ASP A 573 14.60 15.76 7.55
C ASP A 573 14.93 14.84 8.72
N ASP A 574 15.27 13.59 8.43
CA ASP A 574 15.57 12.62 9.47
C ASP A 574 16.97 12.83 10.05
N SER A 575 17.15 12.53 11.34
CA SER A 575 18.42 12.73 12.05
C SER A 575 19.53 11.69 11.75
N ARG A 576 19.24 10.68 10.93
CA ARG A 576 20.23 9.67 10.48
C ARG A 576 21.35 10.32 9.66
N ALA A 577 22.48 9.63 9.53
CA ALA A 577 23.56 10.05 8.63
C ALA A 577 23.33 9.50 7.21
N ASP A 578 23.87 10.17 6.18
CA ASP A 578 23.94 9.61 4.83
C ASP A 578 24.68 8.27 4.85
N GLY A 579 24.23 7.30 4.04
CA GLY A 579 24.88 6.00 4.01
C GLY A 579 24.59 5.11 5.23
N TYR A 580 23.65 5.48 6.11
CA TYR A 580 23.34 4.70 7.31
C TYR A 580 23.03 3.23 6.97
N GLY A 581 23.83 2.31 7.51
CA GLY A 581 23.71 0.88 7.24
C GLY A 581 24.28 0.42 5.89
N GLY A 582 24.99 1.27 5.15
CA GLY A 582 25.60 0.94 3.85
C GLY A 582 24.70 1.21 2.64
N TRP A 583 23.61 1.95 2.79
CA TRP A 583 22.59 2.18 1.76
C TRP A 583 22.70 3.53 1.05
N ALA A 584 22.34 3.60 -0.22
CA ALA A 584 22.66 4.73 -1.11
C ALA A 584 21.81 6.00 -0.87
N ILE A 585 20.58 5.86 -0.36
CA ILE A 585 19.71 7.01 -0.04
C ILE A 585 19.80 7.30 1.47
N GLY A 586 20.33 8.48 1.81
CA GLY A 586 20.34 9.05 3.15
C GLY A 586 19.21 10.07 3.37
N PRO A 587 19.06 10.58 4.60
CA PRO A 587 18.10 11.63 4.89
C PRO A 587 18.56 12.95 4.27
N ASN A 588 17.98 13.25 3.12
CA ASN A 588 18.24 14.47 2.37
C ASN A 588 16.91 14.98 1.81
N THR A 589 16.01 15.36 2.72
CA THR A 589 14.67 15.82 2.36
C THR A 589 14.77 17.09 1.50
N THR A 590 14.41 16.98 0.24
CA THR A 590 14.50 18.07 -0.73
C THR A 590 13.55 17.83 -1.89
N ASN A 591 13.20 18.90 -2.61
CA ASN A 591 12.34 18.83 -3.78
C ASN A 591 10.97 18.14 -3.50
N VAL A 592 10.34 18.50 -2.39
CA VAL A 592 8.99 18.03 -2.04
C VAL A 592 7.96 19.00 -2.61
N ALA A 593 7.06 18.51 -3.46
CA ALA A 593 5.94 19.29 -3.99
C ALA A 593 4.67 18.98 -3.19
N VAL A 594 4.02 20.00 -2.60
CA VAL A 594 2.76 19.88 -1.84
C VAL A 594 1.65 20.61 -2.59
N LEU A 595 0.84 19.87 -3.34
CA LEU A 595 -0.04 20.42 -4.37
C LEU A 595 -1.51 20.03 -4.20
N ASN A 596 -2.41 21.00 -4.27
CA ASN A 596 -3.86 20.74 -4.41
C ASN A 596 -4.47 19.85 -3.31
N ASN A 597 -3.94 19.88 -2.09
CA ASN A 597 -4.46 19.10 -0.96
C ASN A 597 -5.56 19.87 -0.23
N VAL A 598 -6.51 19.16 0.38
CA VAL A 598 -7.48 19.72 1.33
C VAL A 598 -7.06 19.35 2.74
N ILE A 599 -6.77 20.36 3.57
CA ILE A 599 -6.13 20.18 4.89
C ILE A 599 -6.96 20.86 5.97
N SER A 600 -7.49 20.07 6.90
CA SER A 600 -8.26 20.54 8.05
C SER A 600 -7.78 19.89 9.34
N THR A 601 -6.94 20.56 10.12
CA THR A 601 -6.23 19.91 11.24
C THR A 601 -6.64 20.44 12.60
N THR A 602 -6.36 19.67 13.66
CA THR A 602 -6.60 20.09 15.05
C THR A 602 -5.48 20.96 15.61
N ARG A 603 -4.27 20.94 15.00
CA ARG A 603 -3.14 21.76 15.47
C ARG A 603 -2.26 22.39 14.39
N LEU A 604 -1.66 21.66 13.44
CA LEU A 604 -0.82 22.26 12.39
C LEU A 604 -1.25 21.76 11.01
N ALA A 605 -1.59 22.63 10.08
CA ALA A 605 -1.85 22.23 8.70
C ALA A 605 -0.56 21.79 8.00
N LEU A 606 0.48 22.61 8.13
CA LEU A 606 1.81 22.39 7.57
C LEU A 606 2.86 22.40 8.69
N ASP A 607 3.74 21.42 8.69
CA ASP A 607 4.82 21.34 9.66
C ASP A 607 6.15 21.09 8.97
N THR A 608 7.06 22.05 9.09
CA THR A 608 8.39 21.98 8.52
C THR A 608 9.42 22.14 9.62
N TYR A 609 10.13 21.06 9.91
CA TYR A 609 11.07 21.03 11.01
C TYR A 609 12.29 20.17 10.64
N PRO A 610 13.53 20.60 10.88
CA PRO A 610 14.69 19.73 10.72
C PRO A 610 14.77 18.75 11.90
N GLY A 611 14.97 17.46 11.65
CA GLY A 611 15.46 16.52 12.68
C GLY A 611 16.79 17.01 13.26
N LEU A 612 17.08 16.67 14.52
CA LEU A 612 18.31 17.12 15.18
C LEU A 612 19.56 16.69 14.38
N PRO A 613 20.59 17.54 14.24
CA PRO A 613 21.75 17.22 13.43
C PRO A 613 22.63 16.17 14.12
N LYS A 614 23.00 15.10 13.41
CA LYS A 614 24.32 14.49 13.59
C LYS A 614 25.25 14.98 12.47
N LEU A 615 26.05 15.96 12.88
CA LEU A 615 27.15 16.70 12.25
C LEU A 615 28.13 15.93 11.33
N SER A 616 27.72 15.38 10.18
CA SER A 616 28.73 14.89 9.20
C SER A 616 28.38 14.93 7.72
N ALA A 617 27.29 15.56 7.27
CA ALA A 617 26.96 15.69 5.84
C ALA A 617 26.30 17.05 5.51
N PRO A 618 26.37 17.53 4.24
CA PRO A 618 25.64 18.72 3.81
C PRO A 618 24.14 18.44 3.83
N THR A 619 23.53 18.67 4.99
CA THR A 619 22.10 18.50 5.20
C THR A 619 21.32 19.54 4.40
N ALA A 620 20.22 19.13 3.76
CA ALA A 620 19.28 20.07 3.18
C ALA A 620 18.77 21.02 4.28
N TYR A 621 18.67 22.30 3.95
CA TYR A 621 18.08 23.28 4.85
C TYR A 621 16.56 23.27 4.68
N PRO A 622 15.77 23.60 5.71
CA PRO A 622 14.32 23.66 5.58
C PRO A 622 13.82 24.52 4.41
N ALA A 623 14.58 25.55 4.02
CA ALA A 623 14.31 26.37 2.84
C ALA A 623 14.35 25.59 1.49
N SER A 624 15.09 24.47 1.42
CA SER A 624 15.19 23.60 0.24
C SER A 624 14.26 22.39 0.30
N TYR A 625 13.53 22.16 1.40
CA TYR A 625 12.68 20.98 1.54
C TYR A 625 11.57 20.96 0.50
N ALA A 626 10.84 22.07 0.34
CA ALA A 626 9.77 22.15 -0.62
C ALA A 626 10.24 22.78 -1.94
N SER A 627 9.95 22.14 -3.07
CA SER A 627 10.12 22.74 -4.40
C SER A 627 8.93 23.58 -4.82
N ARG A 628 7.72 23.22 -4.34
CA ARG A 628 6.49 23.95 -4.63
C ARG A 628 5.42 23.62 -3.62
N VAL A 629 4.76 24.66 -3.09
CA VAL A 629 3.53 24.53 -2.30
C VAL A 629 2.47 25.38 -2.97
N ALA A 630 1.40 24.78 -3.50
CA ALA A 630 0.39 25.51 -4.26
C ALA A 630 -0.94 24.76 -4.38
N GLY A 631 -2.03 25.50 -4.57
CA GLY A 631 -3.38 25.00 -4.80
C GLY A 631 -4.01 24.29 -3.60
N ASN A 632 -3.33 24.25 -2.44
CA ASN A 632 -3.87 23.63 -1.25
C ASN A 632 -5.00 24.48 -0.67
N VAL A 633 -6.05 23.83 -0.15
CA VAL A 633 -7.11 24.45 0.62
C VAL A 633 -6.88 24.11 2.08
N ILE A 634 -6.57 25.12 2.90
CA ILE A 634 -6.21 24.96 4.29
C ILE A 634 -7.24 25.67 5.17
N THR A 635 -7.78 24.95 6.15
CA THR A 635 -8.77 25.48 7.09
C THR A 635 -8.25 25.45 8.52
N ALA A 636 -8.43 26.55 9.24
CA ALA A 636 -8.06 26.71 10.64
C ALA A 636 -9.29 26.93 11.52
N SER A 637 -9.31 26.44 12.77
CA SER A 637 -10.47 26.57 13.66
C SER A 637 -10.70 27.99 14.18
N SER A 638 -9.66 28.83 14.23
CA SER A 638 -9.75 30.24 14.64
C SER A 638 -8.56 31.04 14.09
N SER A 639 -8.61 32.38 14.20
CA SER A 639 -7.50 33.26 13.81
C SER A 639 -6.24 33.03 14.66
N THR A 640 -6.41 32.59 15.90
CA THR A 640 -5.34 32.32 16.86
C THR A 640 -4.90 30.87 16.87
N ALA A 641 -5.58 29.99 16.15
CA ALA A 641 -5.18 28.60 16.02
C ALA A 641 -3.80 28.52 15.35
N PRO A 642 -2.87 27.69 15.86
CA PRO A 642 -1.67 27.35 15.12
C PRO A 642 -2.03 26.73 13.78
N VAL A 643 -1.27 27.04 12.73
CA VAL A 643 -1.54 26.49 11.40
C VAL A 643 -0.28 26.05 10.67
N ALA A 644 0.84 26.70 10.93
CA ALA A 644 2.10 26.34 10.34
C ALA A 644 3.22 26.36 11.38
N ARG A 645 4.22 25.49 11.23
CA ARG A 645 5.48 25.60 11.97
C ARG A 645 6.62 25.55 10.98
N TRP A 646 7.59 26.44 11.19
CA TRP A 646 8.79 26.51 10.37
C TRP A 646 10.01 26.88 11.19
N LYS A 647 11.15 26.36 10.75
CA LYS A 647 12.47 26.62 11.33
C LYS A 647 13.41 26.95 10.17
N ALA A 648 14.06 28.11 10.22
CA ALA A 648 14.83 28.62 9.08
C ALA A 648 16.07 27.76 8.74
N ASN A 649 16.74 27.24 9.77
CA ASN A 649 17.93 26.40 9.68
C ASN A 649 18.11 25.61 10.99
N TYR A 650 19.13 24.76 11.08
CA TYR A 650 19.37 23.90 12.24
C TYR A 650 19.62 24.64 13.57
N THR A 651 20.21 25.84 13.51
CA THR A 651 20.56 26.65 14.70
C THR A 651 19.44 27.61 15.12
N ALA A 652 18.49 27.91 14.24
CA ALA A 652 17.34 28.75 14.55
C ALA A 652 16.32 28.04 15.47
N ASN A 653 15.60 28.83 16.27
CA ASN A 653 14.42 28.33 16.97
C ASN A 653 13.28 28.08 15.97
N SER A 654 12.50 27.02 16.18
CA SER A 654 11.26 26.84 15.41
C SER A 654 10.24 27.89 15.80
N ARG A 655 9.62 28.54 14.82
CA ARG A 655 8.48 29.44 15.02
C ARG A 655 7.20 28.73 14.60
N THR A 656 6.19 28.80 15.46
CA THR A 656 4.82 28.42 15.11
C THR A 656 4.08 29.67 14.71
N PHE A 657 3.31 29.60 13.64
CA PHE A 657 2.51 30.68 13.08
C PHE A 657 1.04 30.35 13.25
N THR A 658 0.29 31.34 13.70
CA THR A 658 -1.18 31.30 13.73
C THR A 658 -1.76 31.71 12.39
N MET A 659 -3.05 31.49 12.19
CA MET A 659 -3.76 31.96 10.99
C MET A 659 -3.65 33.49 10.81
N ALA A 660 -3.66 34.27 11.90
CA ALA A 660 -3.46 35.72 11.86
C ALA A 660 -2.04 36.12 11.41
N GLU A 661 -1.05 35.23 11.55
CA GLU A 661 0.35 35.48 11.17
C GLU A 661 0.70 34.93 9.79
N LEU A 662 -0.29 34.57 8.96
CA LEU A 662 -0.06 33.98 7.63
C LEU A 662 0.82 34.84 6.73
N ALA A 663 0.71 36.17 6.80
CA ALA A 663 1.57 37.08 6.05
C ALA A 663 3.05 36.97 6.48
N ALA A 664 3.31 36.85 7.78
CA ALA A 664 4.66 36.64 8.31
C ALA A 664 5.21 35.27 7.91
N TYR A 665 4.38 34.23 7.93
CA TYR A 665 4.76 32.90 7.44
C TYR A 665 5.08 32.91 5.94
N THR A 666 4.28 33.63 5.15
CA THR A 666 4.50 33.82 3.71
C THR A 666 5.79 34.58 3.43
N GLY A 667 6.08 35.63 4.21
CA GLY A 667 7.35 36.37 4.09
C GLY A 667 8.57 35.52 4.46
N ALA A 668 8.42 34.62 5.43
CA ALA A 668 9.49 33.74 5.89
C ALA A 668 9.82 32.60 4.92
N THR A 669 8.83 32.06 4.21
CA THR A 669 8.98 30.83 3.39
C THR A 669 8.76 31.04 1.90
N GLY A 670 7.87 31.95 1.51
CA GLY A 670 7.37 32.10 0.13
C GLY A 670 6.42 31.00 -0.35
N TRP A 671 6.18 29.96 0.47
CA TRP A 671 5.47 28.74 0.07
C TRP A 671 3.96 28.94 -0.09
N GLU A 672 3.37 29.91 0.62
CA GLU A 672 1.91 30.05 0.67
C GLU A 672 1.26 30.83 -0.45
N LYS A 673 2.05 31.45 -1.33
CA LYS A 673 1.55 32.33 -2.40
C LYS A 673 0.58 31.63 -3.36
N GLY A 674 0.61 30.29 -3.43
CA GLY A 674 -0.29 29.50 -4.28
C GLY A 674 -1.46 28.83 -3.56
N SER A 675 -1.57 28.90 -2.22
CA SER A 675 -2.55 28.14 -1.43
C SER A 675 -3.71 29.04 -0.96
N TYR A 676 -4.88 28.45 -0.73
CA TYR A 676 -6.06 29.12 -0.21
C TYR A 676 -6.26 28.79 1.27
N TRP A 677 -6.30 29.83 2.12
CA TRP A 677 -6.34 29.71 3.59
C TRP A 677 -7.62 30.35 4.15
N ARG A 678 -8.35 29.67 5.05
CA ARG A 678 -9.59 30.21 5.67
C ARG A 678 -9.86 29.71 7.09
N LEU A 679 -10.80 30.36 7.79
CA LEU A 679 -11.35 29.90 9.07
C LEU A 679 -12.49 28.88 8.86
N ALA A 680 -12.60 27.90 9.76
CA ALA A 680 -13.69 26.94 9.81
C ALA A 680 -14.93 27.63 10.42
N GLY A 681 -16.00 27.77 9.64
CA GLY A 681 -17.24 28.41 10.09
C GLY A 681 -17.61 29.72 9.37
N SER A 682 -16.71 30.32 8.58
CA SER A 682 -17.18 31.19 7.50
C SER A 682 -17.80 30.29 6.45
N GLY A 683 -19.14 30.36 6.30
CA GLY A 683 -19.87 29.61 5.28
C GLY A 683 -19.11 29.71 3.97
N ILE A 684 -18.84 28.57 3.33
CA ILE A 684 -18.15 28.58 2.04
C ILE A 684 -19.06 29.36 1.08
N PRO A 685 -18.71 30.56 0.58
CA PRO A 685 -19.18 30.87 -0.74
C PRO A 685 -18.38 29.91 -1.60
N LEU A 686 -18.99 28.81 -2.04
CA LEU A 686 -18.58 28.23 -3.32
C LEU A 686 -19.03 29.22 -4.40
N GLY A 687 -18.52 30.46 -4.32
CA GLY A 687 -18.44 31.35 -5.45
C GLY A 687 -17.42 30.70 -6.38
N PRO A 688 -17.69 30.66 -7.68
CA PRO A 688 -16.88 29.92 -8.62
C PRO A 688 -15.43 30.43 -8.56
N VAL A 689 -14.52 29.63 -8.00
CA VAL A 689 -13.17 29.59 -8.57
C VAL A 689 -13.42 29.21 -10.01
N ALA A 690 -13.12 30.12 -10.94
CA ALA A 690 -13.47 29.99 -12.35
C ALA A 690 -13.13 28.59 -12.86
N VAL A 691 -14.15 27.73 -12.87
CA VAL A 691 -14.11 26.52 -13.66
C VAL A 691 -14.37 27.02 -15.07
N PRO A 692 -13.49 26.73 -16.04
CA PRO A 692 -13.79 27.02 -17.44
C PRO A 692 -15.21 26.53 -17.74
N ALA A 693 -16.02 27.34 -18.41
CA ALA A 693 -17.49 27.27 -18.50
C ALA A 693 -18.11 25.93 -18.94
N GLN A 694 -17.30 24.91 -19.22
CA GLN A 694 -17.70 23.56 -19.62
C GLN A 694 -18.12 22.65 -18.44
N ALA A 695 -17.81 22.98 -17.18
CA ALA A 695 -18.17 22.13 -16.04
C ALA A 695 -19.55 22.42 -15.43
N ALA A 696 -20.07 23.66 -15.55
CA ALA A 696 -21.37 24.02 -14.99
C ALA A 696 -22.55 23.36 -15.74
N ALA A 697 -22.35 22.98 -17.01
CA ALA A 697 -23.35 22.26 -17.79
C ALA A 697 -23.47 20.77 -17.40
N ALA A 698 -22.41 20.17 -16.82
CA ALA A 698 -22.38 18.74 -16.50
C ALA A 698 -23.07 18.40 -15.17
N ALA A 699 -23.17 19.34 -14.23
CA ALA A 699 -23.78 19.11 -12.91
C ALA A 699 -25.32 19.12 -12.93
N LYS A 700 -25.95 19.76 -13.92
CA LYS A 700 -27.42 19.73 -14.09
C LYS A 700 -27.94 18.44 -14.74
N ALA A 701 -27.06 17.63 -15.33
CA ALA A 701 -27.46 16.44 -16.09
C ALA A 701 -27.37 15.13 -15.29
N SER A 702 -26.80 15.12 -14.08
CA SER A 702 -26.48 13.88 -13.34
C SER A 702 -27.26 13.66 -12.05
N THR A 703 -28.11 14.59 -11.61
CA THR A 703 -28.97 14.42 -10.42
C THR A 703 -30.44 14.62 -10.78
N GLY A 704 -31.06 13.57 -11.30
CA GLY A 704 -32.50 13.39 -11.16
C GLY A 704 -32.83 13.07 -9.69
N GLY A 705 -32.86 14.10 -8.83
CA GLY A 705 -33.22 13.95 -7.42
C GLY A 705 -32.46 14.90 -6.49
N SER A 706 -33.21 15.74 -5.78
CA SER A 706 -32.74 16.60 -4.70
C SER A 706 -32.25 15.78 -3.49
N ILE A 707 -31.05 16.07 -3.00
CA ILE A 707 -30.52 15.52 -1.73
C ILE A 707 -31.06 16.37 -0.56
N PRO A 708 -31.56 15.77 0.54
CA PRO A 708 -32.04 16.53 1.69
C PRO A 708 -30.86 17.14 2.47
N VAL A 709 -31.03 18.40 2.86
CA VAL A 709 -30.16 19.13 3.78
C VAL A 709 -30.39 18.57 5.18
N VAL A 710 -29.38 17.93 5.78
CA VAL A 710 -29.40 17.58 7.21
C VAL A 710 -29.12 18.86 8.00
N GLY A 711 -30.14 19.35 8.68
CA GLY A 711 -30.12 20.56 9.49
C GLY A 711 -29.27 20.43 10.77
N ALA A 712 -28.89 21.59 11.28
CA ALA A 712 -28.13 21.79 12.50
C ALA A 712 -28.74 21.06 13.71
N VAL A 713 -27.89 20.42 14.50
CA VAL A 713 -28.24 19.96 15.84
C VAL A 713 -28.20 21.17 16.76
N ALA A 714 -29.39 21.67 17.15
CA ALA A 714 -29.55 22.60 18.26
C ALA A 714 -29.55 21.81 19.59
N GLY A 715 -28.99 22.42 20.63
CA GLY A 715 -28.75 21.80 21.92
C GLY A 715 -29.99 21.61 22.80
N SER A 716 -29.91 20.56 23.61
CA SER A 716 -30.34 20.45 25.01
C SER A 716 -29.73 19.18 25.58
#